data_AF-A0A484B2Z1-F1
#
_entry.id   AF-A0A484B2Z1-F1
#
_cell.length_a   1.000
_cell.length_b   1.000
_cell.length_c   1.000
_cell.angle_alpha   90.00
_cell.angle_beta   90.00
_cell.angle_gamma   90.00
#
_symmetry.space_group_name_H-M   'P 1'
#
loop_
_entity.id
_entity.type
_entity.pdbx_description
1 polymer ?
#
loop_
_entity_poly.entity_id
_entity_poly.type
_entity_poly.pdbx_seq_one_letter_code
_entity_poly.pdbx_strand_id
1 'polypeptide(L)'
;MGSKQLENEDNKLDTFRRVCDEIAAESSYLRKVEKLEHFFKKGSSGTGFEGDLLQWVQFLIPDSTQRVYNLQNKALLKLFARIFHVDQQEMHLDLEQDGDISEILRKHFATSSKLKPQTQSKLYLHEVEKMLCQLEQRTKEDEQTEVLQKLCKQATDLDLRTFIRLIKQDLRINARARHILDAFGPQAYPAYQSSRDLAAIIQNFAGNKGTSLKTPIKATAKKAKKETSAIQVMTPISPMLANACKSVEEAFKKNPGGLYSEIKYDGERVQIHKKGTEFKFFSRNLKPVMDHKIKDLKDYIPRAFPGAGDMILDSEIILVDTETGALLPFGTLGAHKKHTYANASICLFVFDCLLYDGDDLTQLAFCKRREILEKNIQPIKSHVQLSESEFLKTKNELALMTAKVLQANLEGVVLKSPSSTYQPGKRNWLKVKKDYLFGGKMADTADLVVLGAWYGSGKKGGVLSIFLMGCYDTRDRLWKTVTKVHSGLDDATNDEIHETLMKLTERADANKIPNWLHCKKALIPDVLAKTPEKMPVWEITGAEFTQSEAHTAGGISIRFPRITRLRSDKCAKEANDLAHLEQLYAASKNNVNVDLLLANCNADNDDDAHANGLKLEKTPQKRKDAKEAASSSKKGKRSKSGGSDDEQATPSKGPRKMAKMEPSTAASKGNLMDFFKPKKTTAAVKEENKTPEDVKAEVKGEDSNLFRGQVAYFAADAAQSEHKDAFVRNGGILTENSKNATLVFHNTTKNVDLAELRPLYRRSCRHLNVKWLEESLEAKKLQPYPLYALVLKA
;
A
#
# COMPACT_ATOMS: atom_id res chain seq x y z
N MET A 1 39.08 -30.67 -12.58
CA MET A 1 39.77 -29.89 -11.52
C MET A 1 38.85 -28.93 -10.75
N GLY A 2 37.56 -28.76 -11.08
CA GLY A 2 36.73 -27.70 -10.49
C GLY A 2 36.26 -27.84 -9.04
N SER A 3 35.97 -29.05 -8.51
CA SER A 3 35.35 -29.14 -7.16
C SER A 3 36.30 -28.76 -6.02
N LYS A 4 37.60 -29.06 -6.14
CA LYS A 4 38.64 -28.66 -5.16
C LYS A 4 38.77 -27.14 -4.96
N GLN A 5 38.30 -26.31 -5.88
CA GLN A 5 38.26 -24.85 -5.69
C GLN A 5 37.03 -24.39 -4.89
N LEU A 6 35.95 -25.17 -4.91
CA LEU A 6 34.68 -24.86 -4.23
C LEU A 6 34.60 -25.48 -2.82
N GLU A 7 35.37 -26.54 -2.55
CA GLU A 7 35.45 -27.24 -1.27
C GLU A 7 36.59 -26.67 -0.40
N ASN A 8 36.42 -25.44 0.11
CA ASN A 8 37.38 -24.77 1.00
C ASN A 8 36.70 -24.17 2.24
N GLU A 9 37.48 -23.75 3.26
CA GLU A 9 36.94 -23.26 4.54
C GLU A 9 36.05 -22.00 4.39
N ASP A 10 36.36 -21.11 3.45
CA ASP A 10 35.55 -19.91 3.17
C ASP A 10 34.21 -20.27 2.52
N ASN A 11 34.14 -21.37 1.79
CA ASN A 11 32.93 -21.85 1.13
C ASN A 11 32.06 -22.78 2.00
N LYS A 12 32.40 -23.01 3.28
CA LYS A 12 31.54 -23.77 4.20
C LYS A 12 30.34 -22.93 4.66
N LEU A 13 29.17 -23.58 4.74
CA LEU A 13 27.96 -22.98 5.31
C LEU A 13 28.18 -22.54 6.77
N ASP A 14 28.99 -23.28 7.53
CA ASP A 14 29.37 -22.93 8.90
C ASP A 14 30.08 -21.57 8.98
N THR A 15 31.05 -21.33 8.10
CA THR A 15 31.78 -20.06 8.00
C THR A 15 30.84 -18.92 7.60
N PHE A 16 29.98 -19.15 6.61
CA PHE A 16 28.94 -18.20 6.22
C PHE A 16 28.01 -17.84 7.39
N ARG A 17 27.56 -18.84 8.14
CA ARG A 17 26.73 -18.66 9.33
C ARG A 17 27.45 -17.86 10.41
N ARG A 18 28.70 -18.20 10.74
CA ARG A 18 29.52 -17.48 11.73
C ARG A 18 29.67 -16.00 11.38
N VAL A 19 30.02 -15.69 10.12
CA VAL A 19 30.13 -14.30 9.63
C VAL A 19 28.77 -13.60 9.70
N CYS A 20 27.66 -14.26 9.35
CA CYS A 20 26.32 -13.70 9.50
C CYS A 20 25.97 -13.40 10.97
N ASP A 21 26.25 -14.31 11.91
CA ASP A 21 25.99 -14.12 13.34
C ASP A 21 26.84 -12.95 13.90
N GLU A 22 28.11 -12.79 13.47
CA GLU A 22 28.94 -11.63 13.82
C GLU A 22 28.38 -10.30 13.30
N ILE A 23 27.87 -10.28 12.06
CA ILE A 23 27.24 -9.10 11.47
C ILE A 23 25.90 -8.80 12.17
N ALA A 24 25.17 -9.82 12.60
CA ALA A 24 23.92 -9.67 13.35
C ALA A 24 24.14 -9.06 14.74
N ALA A 25 25.21 -9.47 15.43
CA ALA A 25 25.58 -9.00 16.77
C ALA A 25 26.08 -7.54 16.79
N GLU A 26 26.70 -7.07 15.71
CA GLU A 26 27.11 -5.67 15.59
C GLU A 26 25.89 -4.74 15.39
N SER A 27 25.90 -3.56 16.01
CA SER A 27 24.85 -2.55 15.90
C SER A 27 25.19 -1.44 14.91
N SER A 28 26.48 -1.08 14.80
CA SER A 28 26.98 -0.04 13.90
C SER A 28 27.07 -0.54 12.46
N TYR A 29 26.35 0.10 11.54
CA TYR A 29 26.43 -0.19 10.11
C TYR A 29 27.85 -0.06 9.55
N LEU A 30 28.67 0.87 10.06
CA LEU A 30 30.06 1.04 9.61
C LEU A 30 30.92 -0.16 10.01
N ARG A 31 30.78 -0.65 11.26
CA ARG A 31 31.52 -1.84 11.72
C ARG A 31 31.09 -3.12 11.02
N LYS A 32 29.83 -3.22 10.56
CA LYS A 32 29.39 -4.32 9.69
C LYS A 32 30.11 -4.31 8.34
N VAL A 33 30.29 -3.13 7.74
CA VAL A 33 31.08 -2.95 6.52
C VAL A 33 32.54 -3.34 6.76
N GLU A 34 33.15 -2.84 7.85
CA GLU A 34 34.53 -3.17 8.24
C GLU A 34 34.74 -4.68 8.46
N LYS A 35 33.80 -5.37 9.11
CA LYS A 35 33.83 -6.84 9.28
C LYS A 35 33.79 -7.58 7.95
N LEU A 36 32.90 -7.17 7.02
CA LEU A 36 32.79 -7.77 5.69
C LEU A 36 34.02 -7.48 4.83
N GLU A 37 34.53 -6.25 4.82
CA GLU A 37 35.77 -5.88 4.12
C GLU A 37 36.95 -6.70 4.66
N HIS A 38 37.07 -6.84 5.98
CA HIS A 38 38.11 -7.66 6.60
C HIS A 38 38.00 -9.12 6.14
N PHE A 39 36.81 -9.72 6.23
CA PHE A 39 36.59 -11.10 5.83
C PHE A 39 36.88 -11.34 4.34
N PHE A 40 36.34 -10.53 3.43
CA PHE A 40 36.61 -10.66 1.98
C PHE A 40 38.07 -10.35 1.58
N LYS A 41 38.85 -9.72 2.46
CA LYS A 41 40.28 -9.46 2.26
C LYS A 41 41.19 -10.53 2.86
N LYS A 42 40.73 -11.23 3.89
CA LYS A 42 41.56 -12.12 4.73
C LYS A 42 41.15 -13.60 4.72
N GLY A 43 39.91 -13.91 4.36
CA GLY A 43 39.34 -15.24 4.50
C GLY A 43 39.38 -15.76 5.94
N SER A 44 39.05 -17.03 6.10
CA SER A 44 39.12 -17.76 7.37
C SER A 44 40.56 -18.12 7.76
N SER A 45 41.47 -18.14 6.79
CA SER A 45 42.90 -18.44 6.95
C SER A 45 43.73 -17.24 7.43
N GLY A 46 43.23 -16.01 7.26
CA GLY A 46 43.96 -14.77 7.54
C GLY A 46 44.98 -14.36 6.47
N THR A 47 45.23 -15.22 5.47
CA THR A 47 46.19 -15.00 4.38
C THR A 47 45.54 -14.41 3.13
N GLY A 48 44.25 -14.67 2.90
CA GLY A 48 43.46 -14.19 1.78
C GLY A 48 42.11 -14.92 1.71
N PHE A 49 41.12 -14.31 1.06
CA PHE A 49 39.83 -14.95 0.81
C PHE A 49 39.93 -15.89 -0.40
N GLU A 50 39.55 -17.14 -0.23
CA GLU A 50 39.62 -18.21 -1.24
C GLU A 50 38.23 -18.71 -1.67
N GLY A 51 37.16 -18.12 -1.13
CA GLY A 51 35.78 -18.50 -1.42
C GLY A 51 35.22 -18.00 -2.75
N ASP A 52 34.02 -18.44 -3.11
CA ASP A 52 33.24 -17.88 -4.22
C ASP A 52 32.57 -16.59 -3.76
N LEU A 53 33.17 -15.46 -4.15
CA LEU A 53 32.70 -14.13 -3.75
C LEU A 53 31.31 -13.79 -4.31
N LEU A 54 30.96 -14.31 -5.50
CA LEU A 54 29.64 -14.09 -6.09
C LEU A 54 28.57 -14.84 -5.30
N GLN A 55 28.81 -16.11 -4.98
CA GLN A 55 27.90 -16.92 -4.17
C GLN A 55 27.71 -16.32 -2.78
N TRP A 56 28.78 -15.84 -2.15
CA TRP A 56 28.75 -15.14 -0.87
C TRP A 56 27.86 -13.89 -0.89
N VAL A 57 28.05 -13.01 -1.87
CA VAL A 57 27.27 -11.77 -1.97
C VAL A 57 25.82 -12.05 -2.37
N GLN A 58 25.55 -13.05 -3.21
CA GLN A 58 24.19 -13.52 -3.51
C GLN A 58 23.48 -14.04 -2.26
N PHE A 59 24.17 -14.77 -1.39
CA PHE A 59 23.58 -15.23 -0.13
C PHE A 59 23.42 -14.11 0.90
N LEU A 60 24.35 -13.16 0.99
CA LEU A 60 24.22 -11.96 1.84
C LEU A 60 23.13 -10.99 1.34
N ILE A 61 22.73 -11.09 0.08
CA ILE A 61 21.66 -10.31 -0.55
C ILE A 61 20.65 -11.27 -1.21
N PRO A 62 19.89 -12.09 -0.46
CA PRO A 62 19.06 -13.17 -1.03
C PRO A 62 18.04 -12.68 -2.06
N ASP A 63 17.52 -11.45 -1.88
CA ASP A 63 16.52 -10.83 -2.74
C ASP A 63 17.04 -10.42 -4.13
N SER A 64 18.37 -10.38 -4.31
CA SER A 64 19.01 -10.11 -5.60
C SER A 64 18.66 -11.15 -6.67
N THR A 65 18.54 -12.42 -6.28
CA THR A 65 18.20 -13.55 -7.17
C THR A 65 16.72 -13.59 -7.55
N GLN A 66 15.87 -12.81 -6.88
CA GLN A 66 14.42 -12.72 -7.07
C GLN A 66 13.60 -14.03 -6.94
N ARG A 67 14.22 -15.14 -6.50
CA ARG A 67 13.60 -16.48 -6.39
C ARG A 67 12.27 -16.50 -5.65
N VAL A 68 11.40 -17.44 -6.01
CA VAL A 68 10.08 -17.64 -5.38
C VAL A 68 9.85 -19.11 -5.03
N TYR A 69 10.12 -19.47 -3.77
CA TYR A 69 9.96 -20.85 -3.27
C TYR A 69 8.53 -21.25 -2.87
N ASN A 70 7.59 -20.29 -2.81
CA ASN A 70 6.22 -20.48 -2.30
C ASN A 70 6.09 -21.00 -0.84
N LEU A 71 7.19 -21.04 -0.09
CA LEU A 71 7.26 -21.54 1.30
C LEU A 71 7.13 -20.41 2.33
N GLN A 72 5.89 -20.07 2.70
CA GLN A 72 5.61 -19.18 3.83
C GLN A 72 5.52 -19.95 5.16
N ASN A 73 5.50 -19.24 6.30
CA ASN A 73 5.59 -19.82 7.64
C ASN A 73 4.61 -20.99 7.86
N LYS A 74 3.32 -20.84 7.46
CA LYS A 74 2.31 -21.90 7.58
C LYS A 74 2.64 -23.15 6.74
N ALA A 75 3.22 -22.98 5.55
CA ALA A 75 3.66 -24.10 4.72
C ALA A 75 4.88 -24.77 5.35
N LEU A 76 5.89 -23.99 5.75
CA LEU A 76 7.09 -24.50 6.43
C LEU A 76 6.73 -25.31 7.69
N LEU A 77 5.89 -24.78 8.58
CA LEU A 77 5.39 -25.50 9.76
C LEU A 77 4.72 -26.83 9.37
N LYS A 78 3.83 -26.83 8.37
CA LYS A 78 3.14 -28.04 7.90
C LYS A 78 4.11 -29.09 7.35
N LEU A 79 5.12 -28.70 6.57
CA LEU A 79 6.10 -29.64 6.01
C LEU A 79 7.03 -30.19 7.09
N PHE A 80 7.52 -29.33 8.00
CA PHE A 80 8.43 -29.76 9.05
C PHE A 80 7.76 -30.54 10.20
N ALA A 81 6.50 -30.28 10.51
CA ALA A 81 5.69 -31.13 11.39
C ALA A 81 5.67 -32.59 10.89
N ARG A 82 5.52 -32.80 9.56
CA ARG A 82 5.64 -34.13 8.93
C ARG A 82 7.06 -34.71 8.99
N ILE A 83 8.10 -33.90 8.79
CA ILE A 83 9.50 -34.36 8.77
C ILE A 83 9.98 -34.77 10.17
N PHE A 84 9.62 -34.01 11.21
CA PHE A 84 10.06 -34.23 12.60
C PHE A 84 9.08 -35.07 13.42
N HIS A 85 7.86 -35.33 12.91
CA HIS A 85 6.74 -35.95 13.64
C HIS A 85 6.36 -35.18 14.93
N VAL A 86 6.29 -33.85 14.82
CA VAL A 86 5.83 -32.94 15.88
C VAL A 86 4.44 -32.42 15.54
N ASP A 87 3.64 -32.08 16.54
CA ASP A 87 2.33 -31.48 16.30
C ASP A 87 2.43 -30.09 15.66
N GLN A 88 1.57 -29.82 14.67
CA GLN A 88 1.62 -28.55 13.93
C GLN A 88 1.14 -27.36 14.77
N GLN A 89 0.24 -27.56 15.74
CA GLN A 89 -0.28 -26.51 16.58
C GLN A 89 0.73 -26.11 17.66
N GLU A 90 1.48 -27.07 18.23
CA GLU A 90 2.63 -26.82 19.11
C GLU A 90 3.65 -25.88 18.44
N MET A 91 4.15 -26.25 17.24
CA MET A 91 5.11 -25.42 16.50
C MET A 91 4.54 -24.04 16.08
N HIS A 92 3.22 -23.89 16.01
CA HIS A 92 2.57 -22.60 15.74
C HIS A 92 2.58 -21.70 16.98
N LEU A 93 2.35 -22.26 18.17
CA LEU A 93 2.41 -21.53 19.44
C LEU A 93 3.83 -21.03 19.71
N ASP A 94 4.85 -21.86 19.47
CA ASP A 94 6.25 -21.43 19.60
C ASP A 94 6.57 -20.27 18.65
N LEU A 95 6.07 -20.32 17.40
CA LEU A 95 6.29 -19.27 16.41
C LEU A 95 5.67 -17.93 16.81
N GLU A 96 4.52 -17.94 17.50
CA GLU A 96 3.91 -16.73 18.06
C GLU A 96 4.81 -16.12 19.15
N GLN A 97 5.43 -16.97 19.98
CA GLN A 97 6.29 -16.55 21.09
C GLN A 97 7.68 -16.06 20.66
N ASP A 98 8.37 -16.77 19.77
CA ASP A 98 9.71 -16.37 19.30
C ASP A 98 9.68 -15.42 18.09
N GLY A 99 8.61 -15.44 17.29
CA GLY A 99 8.48 -14.64 16.07
C GLY A 99 9.41 -15.03 14.90
N ASP A 100 10.22 -16.09 15.03
CA ASP A 100 11.19 -16.52 14.02
C ASP A 100 11.11 -18.01 13.67
N ILE A 101 10.51 -18.30 12.52
CA ILE A 101 10.38 -19.67 11.96
C ILE A 101 11.73 -20.38 11.79
N SER A 102 12.84 -19.66 11.56
CA SER A 102 14.16 -20.28 11.43
C SER A 102 14.70 -20.80 12.77
N GLU A 103 14.37 -20.15 13.89
CA GLU A 103 14.73 -20.63 15.23
C GLU A 103 13.76 -21.72 15.72
N ILE A 104 12.47 -21.65 15.39
CA ILE A 104 11.50 -22.73 15.70
C ILE A 104 11.94 -24.04 15.05
N LEU A 105 12.20 -24.00 13.75
CA LEU A 105 12.62 -25.19 13.01
C LEU A 105 13.98 -25.72 13.48
N ARG A 106 14.87 -24.83 13.96
CA ARG A 106 16.12 -25.23 14.62
C ARG A 106 15.86 -25.97 15.93
N LYS A 107 15.07 -25.39 16.84
CA LYS A 107 14.76 -25.97 18.16
C LYS A 107 14.15 -27.37 18.01
N HIS A 108 13.12 -27.50 17.15
CA HIS A 108 12.45 -28.78 16.89
C HIS A 108 13.32 -29.80 16.15
N PHE A 109 14.24 -29.35 15.28
CA PHE A 109 15.21 -30.27 14.67
C PHE A 109 16.25 -30.76 15.69
N ALA A 110 16.71 -29.90 16.61
CA ALA A 110 17.65 -30.26 17.66
C ALA A 110 17.10 -31.32 18.64
N THR A 111 15.79 -31.31 18.91
CA THR A 111 15.12 -32.27 19.79
C THR A 111 14.47 -33.47 19.06
N SER A 112 14.46 -33.46 17.72
CA SER A 112 13.79 -34.47 16.90
C SER A 112 14.36 -35.89 17.13
N SER A 113 13.49 -36.80 17.55
CA SER A 113 13.82 -38.21 17.76
C SER A 113 13.91 -39.00 16.45
N LYS A 114 13.16 -38.61 15.42
CA LYS A 114 13.08 -39.30 14.12
C LYS A 114 14.29 -39.04 13.24
N LEU A 115 14.74 -37.78 13.20
CA LEU A 115 15.81 -37.30 12.34
C LEU A 115 16.74 -36.43 13.18
N LYS A 116 17.89 -36.99 13.55
CA LYS A 116 18.89 -36.29 14.38
C LYS A 116 19.75 -35.36 13.52
N PRO A 117 20.09 -34.15 13.98
CA PRO A 117 21.07 -33.30 13.31
C PRO A 117 22.45 -33.96 13.24
N GLN A 118 23.24 -33.54 12.25
CA GLN A 118 24.66 -33.87 12.22
C GLN A 118 25.41 -33.15 13.35
N THR A 119 26.51 -33.73 13.82
CA THR A 119 27.35 -33.14 14.88
C THR A 119 28.26 -32.02 14.38
N GLN A 120 28.51 -31.95 13.07
CA GLN A 120 29.36 -30.95 12.43
C GLN A 120 28.78 -30.59 11.06
N SER A 121 28.82 -29.30 10.71
CA SER A 121 28.46 -28.82 9.37
C SER A 121 29.48 -29.31 8.34
N LYS A 122 29.00 -30.00 7.31
CA LYS A 122 29.80 -30.44 6.15
C LYS A 122 29.32 -29.86 4.82
N LEU A 123 28.32 -28.98 4.85
CA LEU A 123 27.71 -28.38 3.68
C LEU A 123 28.54 -27.19 3.17
N TYR A 124 28.69 -27.11 1.84
CA TYR A 124 29.29 -25.97 1.15
C TYR A 124 28.23 -25.09 0.47
N LEU A 125 28.54 -23.81 0.23
CA LEU A 125 27.59 -22.85 -0.33
C LEU A 125 27.04 -23.26 -1.70
N HIS A 126 27.87 -23.90 -2.54
CA HIS A 126 27.46 -24.39 -3.86
C HIS A 126 26.46 -25.57 -3.77
N GLU A 127 26.50 -26.38 -2.71
CA GLU A 127 25.53 -27.46 -2.46
C GLU A 127 24.20 -26.89 -1.96
N VAL A 128 24.28 -25.88 -1.07
CA VAL A 128 23.13 -25.10 -0.60
C VAL A 128 22.43 -24.41 -1.76
N GLU A 129 23.18 -23.75 -2.63
CA GLU A 129 22.68 -23.11 -3.85
C GLU A 129 21.96 -24.12 -4.75
N LYS A 130 22.56 -25.29 -4.98
CA LYS A 130 21.93 -26.37 -5.75
C LYS A 130 20.61 -26.83 -5.14
N MET A 131 20.52 -26.93 -3.80
CA MET A 131 19.28 -27.26 -3.11
C MET A 131 18.23 -26.14 -3.18
N LEU A 132 18.63 -24.86 -3.12
CA LEU A 132 17.73 -23.73 -3.33
C LEU A 132 17.16 -23.70 -4.76
N CYS A 133 18.01 -23.89 -5.78
CA CYS A 133 17.59 -24.00 -7.18
C CYS A 133 16.63 -25.19 -7.42
N GLN A 134 16.85 -26.33 -6.74
CA GLN A 134 15.90 -27.44 -6.77
C GLN A 134 14.56 -27.04 -6.15
N LEU A 135 14.58 -26.38 -5.00
CA LEU A 135 13.37 -25.98 -4.26
C LEU A 135 12.54 -24.92 -5.00
N GLU A 136 13.18 -24.00 -5.73
CA GLU A 136 12.53 -23.03 -6.61
C GLU A 136 11.71 -23.71 -7.73
N GLN A 137 12.18 -24.85 -8.23
CA GLN A 137 11.49 -25.62 -9.27
C GLN A 137 10.35 -26.50 -8.72
N ARG A 138 10.20 -26.65 -7.39
CA ARG A 138 9.17 -27.51 -6.77
C ARG A 138 7.97 -26.69 -6.30
N THR A 139 6.79 -27.06 -6.80
CA THR A 139 5.51 -26.44 -6.43
C THR A 139 4.59 -27.33 -5.59
N LYS A 140 4.84 -28.65 -5.55
CA LYS A 140 4.06 -29.60 -4.73
C LYS A 140 4.69 -29.80 -3.35
N GLU A 141 3.85 -29.99 -2.33
CA GLU A 141 4.29 -30.18 -0.94
C GLU A 141 5.23 -31.38 -0.77
N ASP A 142 4.97 -32.51 -1.43
CA ASP A 142 5.76 -33.74 -1.26
C ASP A 142 7.15 -33.58 -1.90
N GLU A 143 7.23 -33.05 -3.12
CA GLU A 143 8.49 -32.74 -3.81
C GLU A 143 9.34 -31.71 -3.04
N GLN A 144 8.70 -30.75 -2.37
CA GLN A 144 9.38 -29.82 -1.45
C GLN A 144 9.85 -30.52 -0.16
N THR A 145 9.04 -31.41 0.39
CA THR A 145 9.36 -32.20 1.59
C THR A 145 10.58 -33.09 1.36
N GLU A 146 10.71 -33.73 0.19
CA GLU A 146 11.88 -34.53 -0.18
C GLU A 146 13.19 -33.72 -0.13
N VAL A 147 13.21 -32.51 -0.70
CA VAL A 147 14.39 -31.63 -0.71
C VAL A 147 14.73 -31.16 0.72
N LEU A 148 13.73 -30.75 1.50
CA LEU A 148 13.93 -30.31 2.89
C LEU A 148 14.39 -31.46 3.80
N GLN A 149 13.83 -32.66 3.64
CA GLN A 149 14.26 -33.85 4.38
C GLN A 149 15.68 -34.28 3.98
N LYS A 150 16.05 -34.16 2.71
CA LYS A 150 17.42 -34.43 2.23
C LYS A 150 18.43 -33.50 2.91
N LEU A 151 18.14 -32.19 2.97
CA LEU A 151 18.97 -31.24 3.71
C LEU A 151 19.13 -31.67 5.17
N CYS A 152 18.02 -31.93 5.89
CA CYS A 152 18.08 -32.32 7.31
C CYS A 152 18.87 -33.62 7.56
N LYS A 153 19.00 -34.54 6.58
CA LYS A 153 19.89 -35.71 6.72
C LYS A 153 21.39 -35.33 6.74
N GLN A 154 21.77 -34.16 6.23
CA GLN A 154 23.15 -33.71 6.03
C GLN A 154 23.54 -32.48 6.86
N ALA A 155 22.56 -31.82 7.48
CA ALA A 155 22.70 -30.53 8.16
C ALA A 155 22.82 -30.66 9.70
N THR A 156 23.50 -29.70 10.33
CA THR A 156 23.29 -29.37 11.75
C THR A 156 21.95 -28.61 11.92
N ASP A 157 21.51 -28.41 13.16
CA ASP A 157 20.34 -27.57 13.46
C ASP A 157 20.58 -26.11 13.00
N LEU A 158 21.78 -25.60 13.24
CA LEU A 158 22.23 -24.26 12.85
C LEU A 158 22.34 -24.08 11.32
N ASP A 159 22.63 -25.14 10.58
CA ASP A 159 22.61 -25.12 9.11
C ASP A 159 21.18 -25.05 8.57
N LEU A 160 20.25 -25.82 9.15
CA LEU A 160 18.83 -25.71 8.83
C LEU A 160 18.33 -24.28 9.06
N ARG A 161 18.63 -23.68 10.22
CA ARG A 161 18.30 -22.27 10.50
C ARG A 161 18.74 -21.34 9.37
N THR A 162 19.99 -21.49 8.94
CA THR A 162 20.60 -20.65 7.90
C THR A 162 19.92 -20.86 6.55
N PHE A 163 19.60 -22.11 6.19
CA PHE A 163 18.85 -22.45 4.98
C PHE A 163 17.43 -21.88 4.98
N ILE A 164 16.70 -21.96 6.09
CA ILE A 164 15.36 -21.37 6.22
C ILE A 164 15.42 -19.85 6.07
N ARG A 165 16.46 -19.17 6.60
CA ARG A 165 16.66 -17.73 6.41
C ARG A 165 16.93 -17.36 4.94
N LEU A 166 17.64 -18.18 4.18
CA LEU A 166 17.82 -18.02 2.73
C LEU A 166 16.49 -18.21 1.97
N ILE A 167 15.68 -19.22 2.31
CA ILE A 167 14.31 -19.40 1.75
C ILE A 167 13.43 -18.18 2.05
N LYS A 168 13.47 -17.69 3.29
CA LYS A 168 12.69 -16.54 3.75
C LYS A 168 13.20 -15.19 3.21
N GLN A 169 14.36 -15.18 2.56
CA GLN A 169 15.06 -13.98 2.07
C GLN A 169 15.33 -12.94 3.19
N ASP A 170 15.50 -13.40 4.43
CA ASP A 170 15.80 -12.59 5.61
C ASP A 170 16.81 -13.31 6.51
N LEU A 171 18.07 -12.90 6.40
CA LEU A 171 19.17 -13.42 7.21
C LEU A 171 19.16 -12.94 8.67
N ARG A 172 18.27 -12.01 9.06
CA ARG A 172 18.23 -11.35 10.38
C ARG A 172 19.47 -10.52 10.76
N ILE A 173 20.47 -10.38 9.88
CA ILE A 173 21.74 -9.70 10.14
C ILE A 173 21.65 -8.17 10.27
N ASN A 174 20.46 -7.58 10.11
CA ASN A 174 20.24 -6.12 10.09
C ASN A 174 21.23 -5.39 9.14
N ALA A 175 21.51 -5.99 7.98
CA ALA A 175 22.31 -5.41 6.91
C ALA A 175 21.61 -5.69 5.58
N ARG A 176 21.34 -4.61 4.83
CA ARG A 176 20.82 -4.66 3.44
C ARG A 176 21.95 -4.51 2.43
N ALA A 177 21.66 -4.81 1.15
CA ALA A 177 22.54 -4.68 -0.01
C ALA A 177 23.54 -3.51 0.03
N ARG A 178 23.13 -2.33 0.49
CA ARG A 178 24.04 -1.19 0.70
C ARG A 178 25.26 -1.55 1.55
N HIS A 179 25.06 -2.02 2.77
CA HIS A 179 26.15 -2.31 3.71
C HIS A 179 26.97 -3.53 3.27
N ILE A 180 26.37 -4.45 2.50
CA ILE A 180 27.09 -5.57 1.91
C ILE A 180 28.02 -5.08 0.78
N LEU A 181 27.52 -4.19 -0.08
CA LEU A 181 28.27 -3.71 -1.24
C LEU A 181 29.24 -2.57 -0.91
N ASP A 182 28.96 -1.75 0.11
CA ASP A 182 29.87 -0.71 0.61
C ASP A 182 31.22 -1.34 1.09
N ALA A 183 31.27 -2.65 1.38
CA ALA A 183 32.51 -3.41 1.67
C ALA A 183 33.43 -3.59 0.45
N PHE A 184 32.94 -3.37 -0.77
CA PHE A 184 33.74 -3.27 -2.00
C PHE A 184 34.02 -1.81 -2.40
N GLY A 185 33.72 -0.86 -1.50
CA GLY A 185 33.97 0.57 -1.68
C GLY A 185 32.72 1.39 -2.03
N PRO A 186 32.81 2.73 -1.91
CA PRO A 186 31.65 3.63 -1.88
C PRO A 186 30.87 3.75 -3.20
N GLN A 187 31.40 3.23 -4.30
CA GLN A 187 30.76 3.27 -5.63
C GLN A 187 30.05 1.95 -6.00
N ALA A 188 30.31 0.86 -5.28
CA ALA A 188 29.72 -0.45 -5.58
C ALA A 188 28.18 -0.45 -5.39
N TYR A 189 27.68 0.10 -4.28
CA TYR A 189 26.23 0.21 -4.09
C TYR A 189 25.55 1.16 -5.10
N PRO A 190 26.04 2.40 -5.34
CA PRO A 190 25.51 3.26 -6.41
C PRO A 190 25.48 2.59 -7.79
N ALA A 191 26.54 1.90 -8.19
CA ALA A 191 26.56 1.16 -9.45
C ALA A 191 25.53 0.02 -9.47
N TYR A 192 25.40 -0.75 -8.38
CA TYR A 192 24.35 -1.77 -8.25
C TYR A 192 22.93 -1.18 -8.28
N GLN A 193 22.71 0.04 -7.76
CA GLN A 193 21.42 0.71 -7.91
C GLN A 193 21.08 0.99 -9.38
N SER A 194 22.09 1.22 -10.22
CA SER A 194 21.96 1.54 -11.65
C SER A 194 21.89 0.31 -12.57
N SER A 195 22.59 -0.78 -12.27
CA SER A 195 22.62 -1.98 -13.12
C SER A 195 21.88 -3.20 -12.56
N ARG A 196 21.78 -3.33 -11.22
CA ARG A 196 21.32 -4.53 -10.51
C ARG A 196 22.04 -5.84 -10.81
N ASP A 197 23.17 -5.81 -11.52
CA ASP A 197 24.01 -6.97 -11.80
C ASP A 197 25.08 -7.14 -10.72
N LEU A 198 24.92 -8.14 -9.83
CA LEU A 198 25.93 -8.43 -8.80
C LEU A 198 27.25 -8.96 -9.38
N ALA A 199 27.24 -9.71 -10.47
CA ALA A 199 28.45 -10.30 -11.04
C ALA A 199 29.35 -9.20 -11.63
N ALA A 200 28.78 -8.28 -12.40
CA ALA A 200 29.49 -7.10 -12.90
C ALA A 200 30.02 -6.21 -11.76
N ILE A 201 29.27 -6.05 -10.67
CA ILE A 201 29.72 -5.26 -9.51
C ILE A 201 30.91 -5.92 -8.82
N ILE A 202 30.88 -7.23 -8.59
CA ILE A 202 31.98 -7.94 -7.94
C ILE A 202 33.23 -7.93 -8.82
N GLN A 203 33.09 -8.18 -10.14
CA GLN A 203 34.21 -8.08 -11.08
C GLN A 203 34.88 -6.70 -11.08
N ASN A 204 34.08 -5.62 -11.06
CA ASN A 204 34.60 -4.25 -11.14
C ASN A 204 35.16 -3.71 -9.81
N PHE A 205 34.65 -4.15 -8.66
CA PHE A 205 34.96 -3.54 -7.36
C PHE A 205 35.79 -4.43 -6.41
N ALA A 206 35.71 -5.76 -6.49
CA ALA A 206 36.43 -6.64 -5.56
C ALA A 206 37.96 -6.71 -5.80
N GLY A 207 38.42 -6.45 -7.03
CA GLY A 207 39.84 -6.57 -7.40
C GLY A 207 40.71 -5.34 -7.12
N ASN A 208 40.12 -4.18 -6.79
CA ASN A 208 40.86 -2.92 -6.71
C ASN A 208 41.65 -2.80 -5.41
N LYS A 209 42.94 -3.20 -5.47
CA LYS A 209 43.94 -2.97 -4.43
C LYS A 209 44.15 -1.46 -4.16
N GLY A 210 43.36 -0.92 -3.23
CA GLY A 210 43.71 0.24 -2.41
C GLY A 210 43.98 1.57 -3.14
N THR A 211 42.93 2.22 -3.65
CA THR A 211 42.90 3.70 -3.61
C THR A 211 42.34 4.14 -2.27
N SER A 212 43.21 4.22 -1.26
CA SER A 212 42.89 4.87 0.00
C SER A 212 42.66 6.35 -0.26
N LEU A 213 41.40 6.80 -0.22
CA LEU A 213 41.03 8.21 -0.34
C LEU A 213 41.43 8.97 0.94
N LYS A 214 42.72 9.26 1.06
CA LYS A 214 43.24 10.28 1.97
C LYS A 214 43.54 11.56 1.18
N THR A 215 43.07 12.67 1.76
CA THR A 215 43.22 14.09 1.41
C THR A 215 42.65 14.60 0.07
N PRO A 216 42.08 15.83 0.05
CA PRO A 216 41.53 16.45 -1.16
C PRO A 216 42.66 17.10 -1.98
N ILE A 217 42.97 16.52 -3.15
CA ILE A 217 43.95 17.09 -4.07
C ILE A 217 43.31 18.25 -4.84
N LYS A 218 43.99 19.41 -4.83
CA LYS A 218 43.58 20.62 -5.53
C LYS A 218 43.38 20.37 -7.02
N ALA A 219 42.38 21.06 -7.59
CA ALA A 219 42.06 21.00 -9.01
C ALA A 219 43.29 21.33 -9.89
N THR A 220 43.68 20.37 -10.74
CA THR A 220 44.43 20.64 -11.97
C THR A 220 43.69 19.99 -13.13
N ALA A 221 43.23 20.81 -14.08
CA ALA A 221 42.32 20.38 -15.13
C ALA A 221 43.07 19.65 -16.25
N LYS A 222 43.10 18.31 -16.21
CA LYS A 222 43.42 17.46 -17.37
C LYS A 222 42.43 16.31 -17.49
N LYS A 223 41.55 16.40 -18.51
CA LYS A 223 40.63 15.38 -19.05
C LYS A 223 40.36 14.19 -18.13
N ALA A 224 39.40 14.35 -17.21
CA ALA A 224 38.78 13.21 -16.56
C ALA A 224 38.16 12.29 -17.63
N LYS A 225 38.52 11.00 -17.62
CA LYS A 225 37.72 9.99 -18.33
C LYS A 225 36.30 10.04 -17.79
N LYS A 226 35.32 9.95 -18.68
CA LYS A 226 33.89 9.95 -18.35
C LYS A 226 33.54 8.64 -17.64
N GLU A 227 33.77 8.56 -16.33
CA GLU A 227 33.34 7.45 -15.48
C GLU A 227 31.82 7.49 -15.30
N THR A 228 31.11 7.08 -16.34
CA THR A 228 29.67 6.82 -16.30
C THR A 228 29.43 5.33 -16.14
N SER A 229 28.80 4.96 -15.03
CA SER A 229 28.11 3.67 -14.89
C SER A 229 26.94 3.62 -15.88
N ALA A 230 27.22 3.28 -17.13
CA ALA A 230 26.23 3.24 -18.18
C ALA A 230 25.13 2.23 -17.83
N ILE A 231 23.88 2.69 -17.78
CA ILE A 231 22.72 1.82 -17.60
C ILE A 231 22.60 0.85 -18.78
N GLN A 232 22.14 -0.36 -18.52
CA GLN A 232 22.00 -1.41 -19.54
C GLN A 232 20.54 -1.73 -19.82
N VAL A 233 20.19 -1.78 -21.11
CA VAL A 233 18.87 -2.22 -21.56
C VAL A 233 18.68 -3.69 -21.17
N MET A 234 17.44 -4.06 -20.82
CA MET A 234 17.05 -5.36 -20.25
C MET A 234 17.52 -5.69 -18.81
N THR A 235 18.26 -4.81 -18.13
CA THR A 235 18.66 -4.97 -16.73
C THR A 235 18.04 -3.86 -15.86
N PRO A 236 17.26 -4.17 -14.80
CA PRO A 236 16.41 -3.18 -14.14
C PRO A 236 17.18 -2.12 -13.34
N ILE A 237 16.74 -0.87 -13.43
CA ILE A 237 17.31 0.29 -12.73
C ILE A 237 16.47 0.57 -11.48
N SER A 238 17.11 0.78 -10.32
CA SER A 238 16.37 1.07 -9.08
C SER A 238 15.56 2.38 -9.21
N PRO A 239 14.22 2.35 -9.01
CA PRO A 239 13.39 3.52 -9.28
C PRO A 239 13.76 4.70 -8.39
N MET A 240 13.81 5.90 -8.98
CA MET A 240 13.92 7.16 -8.23
C MET A 240 12.66 7.37 -7.37
N LEU A 241 12.84 7.79 -6.12
CA LEU A 241 11.80 7.79 -5.09
C LEU A 241 11.40 9.21 -4.67
N ALA A 242 10.22 9.31 -4.05
CA ALA A 242 9.69 10.55 -3.50
C ALA A 242 9.66 10.55 -1.96
N ASN A 243 10.04 11.68 -1.35
CA ASN A 243 9.79 11.98 0.06
C ASN A 243 8.37 12.53 0.24
N ALA A 244 7.75 12.25 1.40
CA ALA A 244 6.52 12.94 1.78
C ALA A 244 6.83 14.44 1.99
N CYS A 245 6.02 15.29 1.39
CA CYS A 245 6.06 16.73 1.57
C CYS A 245 4.79 17.18 2.30
N LYS A 246 4.96 17.95 3.37
CA LYS A 246 3.89 18.26 4.34
C LYS A 246 3.22 19.61 4.11
N SER A 247 3.84 20.48 3.30
CA SER A 247 3.30 21.80 2.98
C SER A 247 3.88 22.35 1.67
N VAL A 248 3.20 23.35 1.10
CA VAL A 248 3.59 24.01 -0.15
C VAL A 248 4.92 24.78 0.01
N GLU A 249 5.16 25.35 1.19
CA GLU A 249 6.40 26.08 1.52
C GLU A 249 7.61 25.14 1.55
N GLU A 250 7.44 23.89 2.03
CA GLU A 250 8.52 22.89 2.02
C GLU A 250 8.94 22.51 0.59
N ALA A 251 7.98 22.47 -0.35
CA ALA A 251 8.24 22.18 -1.75
C ALA A 251 9.05 23.28 -2.44
N PHE A 252 8.65 24.55 -2.26
CA PHE A 252 9.34 25.71 -2.82
C PHE A 252 10.65 26.04 -2.10
N LYS A 253 10.78 25.76 -0.80
CA LYS A 253 12.07 25.86 -0.08
C LYS A 253 13.15 24.96 -0.70
N LYS A 254 12.76 23.82 -1.28
CA LYS A 254 13.66 22.91 -2.00
C LYS A 254 13.83 23.28 -3.48
N ASN A 255 12.91 24.05 -4.06
CA ASN A 255 12.86 24.38 -5.49
C ASN A 255 12.47 25.87 -5.69
N PRO A 256 13.32 26.83 -5.27
CA PRO A 256 12.96 28.25 -5.29
C PRO A 256 12.76 28.82 -6.70
N GLY A 257 13.38 28.21 -7.73
CA GLY A 257 13.21 28.59 -9.14
C GLY A 257 12.01 27.94 -9.84
N GLY A 258 11.09 27.32 -9.10
CA GLY A 258 9.96 26.56 -9.65
C GLY A 258 10.21 25.06 -9.76
N LEU A 259 9.12 24.31 -9.96
CA LEU A 259 9.09 22.85 -10.00
C LEU A 259 8.09 22.34 -11.05
N TYR A 260 8.31 21.13 -11.55
CA TYR A 260 7.26 20.41 -12.26
C TYR A 260 6.36 19.72 -11.25
N SER A 261 5.05 19.85 -11.41
CA SER A 261 4.05 19.11 -10.67
C SER A 261 3.32 18.15 -11.62
N GLU A 262 3.24 16.88 -11.25
CA GLU A 262 2.53 15.85 -11.99
C GLU A 262 1.45 15.22 -11.13
N ILE A 263 0.38 14.74 -11.78
CA ILE A 263 -0.64 13.94 -11.10
C ILE A 263 0.03 12.73 -10.46
N LYS A 264 -0.20 12.51 -9.16
CA LYS A 264 0.17 11.26 -8.52
C LYS A 264 -0.89 10.21 -8.86
N TYR A 265 -0.62 9.46 -9.92
CA TYR A 265 -1.37 8.27 -10.28
C TYR A 265 -1.35 7.21 -9.16
N ASP A 266 -2.50 6.57 -8.95
CA ASP A 266 -2.73 5.51 -7.95
C ASP A 266 -2.77 4.12 -8.62
N GLY A 267 -1.68 3.79 -9.30
CA GLY A 267 -1.54 2.58 -10.11
C GLY A 267 -0.48 1.63 -9.58
N GLU A 268 0.10 0.86 -10.50
CA GLU A 268 1.32 0.09 -10.25
C GLU A 268 2.47 0.68 -11.08
N ARG A 269 3.54 1.11 -10.42
CA ARG A 269 4.75 1.59 -11.12
C ARG A 269 5.42 0.47 -11.91
N VAL A 270 5.66 0.74 -13.19
CA VAL A 270 6.32 -0.14 -14.14
C VAL A 270 7.46 0.61 -14.83
N GLN A 271 8.63 -0.01 -14.82
CA GLN A 271 9.78 0.37 -15.62
C GLN A 271 9.84 -0.54 -16.85
N ILE A 272 9.86 0.05 -18.03
CA ILE A 272 9.79 -0.66 -19.31
C ILE A 272 11.16 -0.61 -19.97
N HIS A 273 11.71 -1.76 -20.32
CA HIS A 273 12.91 -1.89 -21.15
C HIS A 273 12.49 -2.45 -22.50
N LYS A 274 12.88 -1.78 -23.59
CA LYS A 274 12.69 -2.20 -24.98
C LYS A 274 14.05 -2.33 -25.64
N LYS A 275 14.32 -3.46 -26.29
CA LYS A 275 15.55 -3.71 -27.06
C LYS A 275 15.18 -4.27 -28.41
N GLY A 276 15.27 -3.46 -29.47
CA GLY A 276 14.63 -3.79 -30.74
C GLY A 276 13.14 -4.10 -30.57
N THR A 277 12.75 -5.38 -30.69
CA THR A 277 11.40 -5.91 -30.48
C THR A 277 11.18 -6.61 -29.13
N GLU A 278 12.23 -6.91 -28.36
CA GLU A 278 12.11 -7.52 -27.04
C GLU A 278 11.63 -6.47 -26.01
N PHE A 279 10.75 -6.90 -25.09
CA PHE A 279 10.28 -6.09 -23.98
C PHE A 279 10.43 -6.81 -22.63
N LYS A 280 10.93 -6.09 -21.62
CA LYS A 280 10.85 -6.47 -20.20
C LYS A 280 10.18 -5.37 -19.40
N PHE A 281 9.36 -5.79 -18.43
CA PHE A 281 8.57 -4.91 -17.58
C PHE A 281 8.89 -5.23 -16.12
N PHE A 282 9.41 -4.27 -15.40
CA PHE A 282 9.82 -4.41 -14.01
C PHE A 282 8.93 -3.57 -13.09
N SER A 283 8.37 -4.20 -12.07
CA SER A 283 7.59 -3.52 -11.03
C SER A 283 8.45 -2.56 -10.20
N ARG A 284 7.81 -1.76 -9.34
CA ARG A 284 8.48 -0.95 -8.29
C ARG A 284 9.58 -1.68 -7.50
N ASN A 285 9.43 -2.98 -7.26
CA ASN A 285 10.38 -3.81 -6.51
C ASN A 285 11.33 -4.60 -7.44
N LEU A 286 11.40 -4.21 -8.72
CA LEU A 286 12.20 -4.79 -9.80
C LEU A 286 11.91 -6.25 -10.16
N LYS A 287 10.82 -6.82 -9.61
CA LYS A 287 10.28 -8.11 -10.03
C LYS A 287 9.55 -7.98 -11.37
N PRO A 288 9.58 -8.99 -12.26
CA PRO A 288 8.79 -9.01 -13.49
C PRO A 288 7.31 -8.70 -13.23
N VAL A 289 6.69 -7.92 -14.12
CA VAL A 289 5.24 -7.65 -14.08
C VAL A 289 4.48 -8.84 -14.68
N MET A 290 3.35 -9.18 -14.06
CA MET A 290 2.51 -10.31 -14.52
C MET A 290 1.97 -10.07 -15.95
N ASP A 291 2.08 -11.07 -16.82
CA ASP A 291 1.89 -10.90 -18.26
C ASP A 291 0.47 -10.39 -18.64
N HIS A 292 -0.57 -10.75 -17.88
CA HIS A 292 -1.95 -10.25 -18.04
C HIS A 292 -2.11 -8.72 -17.86
N LYS A 293 -1.10 -8.04 -17.31
CA LYS A 293 -1.07 -6.58 -17.14
C LYS A 293 -0.32 -5.83 -18.26
N ILE A 294 0.45 -6.55 -19.08
CA ILE A 294 1.43 -5.97 -20.00
C ILE A 294 1.34 -6.51 -21.42
N LYS A 295 0.64 -7.63 -21.66
CA LYS A 295 0.53 -8.26 -22.98
C LYS A 295 0.08 -7.26 -24.04
N ASP A 296 -1.05 -6.62 -23.81
CA ASP A 296 -1.67 -5.66 -24.74
C ASP A 296 -0.76 -4.44 -24.99
N LEU A 297 0.01 -4.00 -23.97
CA LEU A 297 0.93 -2.86 -24.08
C LEU A 297 2.10 -3.10 -25.06
N LYS A 298 2.48 -4.36 -25.31
CA LYS A 298 3.55 -4.71 -26.27
C LYS A 298 3.21 -4.26 -27.71
N ASP A 299 1.91 -4.16 -28.04
CA ASP A 299 1.43 -3.69 -29.35
C ASP A 299 1.25 -2.16 -29.40
N TYR A 300 0.90 -1.53 -28.27
CA TYR A 300 0.68 -0.09 -28.20
C TYR A 300 1.97 0.73 -28.04
N ILE A 301 2.98 0.23 -27.32
CA ILE A 301 4.23 0.98 -27.08
C ILE A 301 4.99 1.28 -28.39
N PRO A 302 5.18 0.33 -29.34
CA PRO A 302 5.82 0.64 -30.63
C PRO A 302 5.04 1.67 -31.46
N ARG A 303 3.71 1.68 -31.36
CA ARG A 303 2.85 2.66 -32.04
C ARG A 303 2.90 4.05 -31.38
N ALA A 304 3.08 4.09 -30.07
CA ALA A 304 3.22 5.33 -29.30
C ALA A 304 4.64 5.90 -29.34
N PHE A 305 5.65 5.11 -29.71
CA PHE A 305 7.04 5.54 -29.90
C PHE A 305 7.58 5.03 -31.25
N PRO A 306 7.03 5.53 -32.38
CA PRO A 306 7.38 5.04 -33.70
C PRO A 306 8.84 5.39 -34.04
N GLY A 307 9.58 4.39 -34.51
CA GLY A 307 11.01 4.54 -34.84
C GLY A 307 11.97 4.42 -33.65
N ALA A 308 11.48 4.40 -32.40
CA ALA A 308 12.31 4.22 -31.23
C ALA A 308 13.03 2.86 -31.27
N GLY A 309 14.35 2.88 -31.12
CA GLY A 309 15.20 1.70 -31.01
C GLY A 309 15.19 1.15 -29.58
N ASP A 310 16.34 1.23 -28.91
CA ASP A 310 16.50 0.79 -27.52
C ASP A 310 16.01 1.88 -26.56
N MET A 311 15.21 1.53 -25.55
CA MET A 311 14.53 2.50 -24.69
C MET A 311 14.32 1.98 -23.27
N ILE A 312 14.41 2.87 -22.28
CA ILE A 312 14.02 2.61 -20.89
C ILE A 312 13.08 3.73 -20.38
N LEU A 313 11.82 3.37 -20.10
CA LEU A 313 10.79 4.29 -19.60
C LEU A 313 10.43 4.02 -18.13
N ASP A 314 10.03 5.07 -17.43
CA ASP A 314 9.47 5.01 -16.07
C ASP A 314 8.02 5.50 -16.11
N SER A 315 7.10 4.69 -15.58
CA SER A 315 5.66 4.82 -15.85
C SER A 315 4.79 4.22 -14.74
N GLU A 316 3.51 4.56 -14.74
CA GLU A 316 2.49 3.92 -13.89
C GLU A 316 1.45 3.24 -14.80
N ILE A 317 1.09 1.98 -14.53
CA ILE A 317 -0.07 1.34 -15.17
C ILE A 317 -1.31 1.53 -14.30
N ILE A 318 -2.45 1.84 -14.93
CA ILE A 318 -3.76 2.04 -14.30
C ILE A 318 -4.82 1.39 -15.19
N LEU A 319 -5.89 0.88 -14.59
CA LEU A 319 -7.07 0.48 -15.34
C LEU A 319 -7.93 1.72 -15.62
N VAL A 320 -8.29 1.97 -16.88
CA VAL A 320 -9.00 3.18 -17.33
C VAL A 320 -10.28 2.77 -18.03
N ASP A 321 -11.39 3.39 -17.65
CA ASP A 321 -12.67 3.26 -18.35
C ASP A 321 -12.57 3.96 -19.72
N THR A 322 -12.83 3.22 -20.80
CA THR A 322 -12.56 3.65 -22.18
C THR A 322 -13.64 4.57 -22.74
N GLU A 323 -14.85 4.55 -22.18
CA GLU A 323 -15.96 5.43 -22.58
C GLU A 323 -15.86 6.80 -21.91
N THR A 324 -15.67 6.80 -20.58
CA THR A 324 -15.62 8.01 -19.76
C THR A 324 -14.23 8.63 -19.68
N GLY A 325 -13.17 7.83 -19.84
CA GLY A 325 -11.79 8.22 -19.57
C GLY A 325 -11.41 8.21 -18.07
N ALA A 326 -12.30 7.75 -17.19
CA ALA A 326 -12.07 7.76 -15.75
C ALA A 326 -10.96 6.78 -15.32
N LEU A 327 -10.09 7.21 -14.42
CA LEU A 327 -9.09 6.35 -13.78
C LEU A 327 -9.79 5.47 -12.73
N LEU A 328 -9.66 4.16 -12.84
CA LEU A 328 -10.29 3.23 -11.90
C LEU A 328 -9.39 3.01 -10.66
N PRO A 329 -9.98 2.74 -9.47
CA PRO A 329 -9.23 2.70 -8.21
C PRO A 329 -8.12 1.64 -8.16
N PHE A 330 -7.15 1.84 -7.27
CA PHE A 330 -6.07 0.88 -7.05
C PHE A 330 -6.58 -0.54 -6.72
N GLY A 331 -5.86 -1.54 -7.25
CA GLY A 331 -6.20 -2.96 -7.08
C GLY A 331 -7.23 -3.51 -8.09
N THR A 332 -7.84 -2.67 -8.93
CA THR A 332 -8.66 -3.11 -10.08
C THR A 332 -7.87 -3.87 -11.14
N LEU A 333 -6.54 -3.64 -11.21
CA LEU A 333 -5.57 -4.35 -12.06
C LEU A 333 -5.38 -5.85 -11.72
N GLY A 334 -5.99 -6.37 -10.66
CA GLY A 334 -5.99 -7.81 -10.39
C GLY A 334 -6.82 -8.57 -11.43
N ALA A 335 -6.31 -9.70 -11.93
CA ALA A 335 -6.95 -10.47 -13.02
C ALA A 335 -8.47 -10.68 -12.85
N HIS A 336 -8.92 -11.14 -11.67
CA HIS A 336 -10.35 -11.34 -11.38
C HIS A 336 -11.18 -10.04 -11.35
N LYS A 337 -10.56 -8.89 -11.08
CA LYS A 337 -11.22 -7.57 -11.03
C LYS A 337 -11.23 -6.84 -12.37
N LYS A 338 -10.27 -7.09 -13.28
CA LYS A 338 -10.32 -6.55 -14.66
C LYS A 338 -11.63 -6.92 -15.35
N HIS A 339 -12.09 -8.17 -15.20
CA HIS A 339 -13.34 -8.65 -15.77
C HIS A 339 -14.62 -8.05 -15.16
N THR A 340 -14.54 -7.34 -14.02
CA THR A 340 -15.70 -6.66 -13.41
C THR A 340 -16.07 -5.37 -14.15
N TYR A 341 -15.19 -4.84 -15.00
CA TYR A 341 -15.39 -3.59 -15.74
C TYR A 341 -15.40 -3.89 -17.25
N ALA A 342 -16.59 -3.95 -17.85
CA ALA A 342 -16.76 -4.32 -19.26
C ALA A 342 -15.99 -3.39 -20.21
N ASN A 343 -15.99 -2.08 -19.92
CA ASN A 343 -15.42 -1.04 -20.77
C ASN A 343 -14.07 -0.53 -20.25
N ALA A 344 -13.21 -1.42 -19.73
CA ALA A 344 -11.94 -1.02 -19.12
C ALA A 344 -10.69 -1.57 -19.82
N SER A 345 -9.74 -0.69 -20.12
CA SER A 345 -8.43 -1.03 -20.71
C SER A 345 -7.29 -0.68 -19.75
N ILE A 346 -6.12 -1.29 -19.97
CA ILE A 346 -4.91 -0.97 -19.20
C ILE A 346 -4.22 0.20 -19.90
N CYS A 347 -4.15 1.33 -19.21
CA CYS A 347 -3.46 2.52 -19.67
C CYS A 347 -2.13 2.69 -18.95
N LEU A 348 -1.10 2.96 -19.74
CA LEU A 348 0.24 3.32 -19.31
C LEU A 348 0.38 4.84 -19.24
N PHE A 349 0.78 5.40 -18.10
CA PHE A 349 1.11 6.82 -17.95
C PHE A 349 2.63 6.98 -17.79
N VAL A 350 3.32 7.37 -18.87
CA VAL A 350 4.77 7.51 -18.90
C VAL A 350 5.19 8.86 -18.32
N PHE A 351 6.10 8.86 -17.35
CA PHE A 351 6.47 10.07 -16.59
C PHE A 351 7.98 10.39 -16.53
N ASP A 352 8.84 9.49 -16.98
CA ASP A 352 10.27 9.77 -17.18
C ASP A 352 10.85 8.85 -18.27
N CYS A 353 11.98 9.26 -18.85
CA CYS A 353 12.70 8.53 -19.89
C CYS A 353 14.17 8.45 -19.49
N LEU A 354 14.66 7.24 -19.24
CA LEU A 354 16.00 6.99 -18.67
C LEU A 354 17.03 6.69 -19.75
N LEU A 355 16.60 6.05 -20.84
CA LEU A 355 17.39 5.76 -22.03
C LEU A 355 16.49 5.87 -23.25
N TYR A 356 16.97 6.45 -24.35
CA TYR A 356 16.24 6.57 -25.61
C TYR A 356 17.22 6.44 -26.79
N ASP A 357 16.88 5.63 -27.79
CA ASP A 357 17.72 5.23 -28.93
C ASP A 357 19.16 4.81 -28.55
N GLY A 358 19.32 4.19 -27.38
CA GLY A 358 20.60 3.76 -26.83
C GLY A 358 21.34 4.79 -25.96
N ASP A 359 20.95 6.08 -25.98
CA ASP A 359 21.58 7.13 -25.18
C ASP A 359 21.10 7.13 -23.72
N ASP A 360 22.04 7.08 -22.78
CA ASP A 360 21.78 7.22 -21.34
C ASP A 360 21.42 8.68 -21.00
N LEU A 361 20.14 8.89 -20.66
CA LEU A 361 19.58 10.20 -20.33
C LEU A 361 19.63 10.51 -18.82
N THR A 362 20.08 9.59 -17.96
CA THR A 362 19.96 9.74 -16.50
C THR A 362 20.67 10.97 -15.95
N GLN A 363 21.79 11.36 -16.59
CA GLN A 363 22.58 12.54 -16.22
C GLN A 363 22.03 13.86 -16.79
N LEU A 364 21.00 13.82 -17.64
CA LEU A 364 20.30 15.01 -18.12
C LEU A 364 19.33 15.53 -17.04
N ALA A 365 19.14 16.85 -17.02
CA ALA A 365 18.11 17.50 -16.21
C ALA A 365 16.70 16.97 -16.55
N PHE A 366 15.81 16.89 -15.56
CA PHE A 366 14.45 16.38 -15.75
C PHE A 366 13.70 17.12 -16.87
N CYS A 367 13.83 18.45 -16.96
CA CYS A 367 13.22 19.21 -18.05
C CYS A 367 13.66 18.73 -19.45
N LYS A 368 14.90 18.26 -19.61
CA LYS A 368 15.41 17.73 -20.88
C LYS A 368 14.97 16.30 -21.15
N ARG A 369 14.91 15.43 -20.13
CA ARG A 369 14.32 14.09 -20.26
C ARG A 369 12.83 14.17 -20.62
N ARG A 370 12.11 15.12 -20.02
CA ARG A 370 10.71 15.42 -20.32
C ARG A 370 10.52 15.98 -21.74
N GLU A 371 11.36 16.91 -22.18
CA GLU A 371 11.33 17.45 -23.55
C GLU A 371 11.59 16.35 -24.60
N ILE A 372 12.52 15.41 -24.34
CA ILE A 372 12.76 14.26 -25.21
C ILE A 372 11.53 13.35 -25.25
N LEU A 373 10.94 13.03 -24.09
CA LEU A 373 9.74 12.20 -24.00
C LEU A 373 8.55 12.82 -24.75
N GLU A 374 8.32 14.13 -24.58
CA GLU A 374 7.23 14.89 -25.23
C GLU A 374 7.37 14.99 -26.75
N LYS A 375 8.59 15.05 -27.29
CA LYS A 375 8.83 15.10 -28.74
C LYS A 375 8.63 13.76 -29.43
N ASN A 376 8.85 12.66 -28.72
CA ASN A 376 8.91 11.32 -29.29
C ASN A 376 7.65 10.47 -29.04
N ILE A 377 6.84 10.81 -28.02
CA ILE A 377 5.58 10.11 -27.78
C ILE A 377 4.47 10.57 -28.74
N GLN A 378 3.73 9.61 -29.28
CA GLN A 378 2.44 9.79 -29.96
C GLN A 378 1.35 9.16 -29.07
N PRO A 379 0.70 9.93 -28.17
CA PRO A 379 -0.20 9.37 -27.17
C PRO A 379 -1.40 8.64 -27.77
N ILE A 380 -1.63 7.41 -27.31
CA ILE A 380 -2.78 6.57 -27.65
C ILE A 380 -3.73 6.58 -26.46
N LYS A 381 -4.88 7.25 -26.61
CA LYS A 381 -5.89 7.41 -25.56
C LYS A 381 -6.25 6.05 -24.93
N SER A 382 -6.32 6.03 -23.59
CA SER A 382 -6.64 4.85 -22.75
C SER A 382 -5.68 3.66 -22.87
N HIS A 383 -4.51 3.82 -23.51
CA HIS A 383 -3.53 2.74 -23.70
C HIS A 383 -2.09 3.16 -23.38
N VAL A 384 -1.58 4.21 -24.03
CA VAL A 384 -0.23 4.76 -23.78
C VAL A 384 -0.31 6.27 -23.81
N GLN A 385 -0.26 6.89 -22.65
CA GLN A 385 -0.37 8.33 -22.45
C GLN A 385 0.87 8.87 -21.74
N LEU A 386 1.12 10.16 -21.95
CA LEU A 386 2.10 10.93 -21.19
C LEU A 386 1.47 11.32 -19.84
N SER A 387 2.27 11.38 -18.76
CA SER A 387 1.80 11.97 -17.50
C SER A 387 1.48 13.45 -17.68
N GLU A 388 0.37 13.89 -17.11
CA GLU A 388 0.06 15.33 -17.02
C GLU A 388 1.07 16.01 -16.10
N SER A 389 1.72 17.05 -16.62
CA SER A 389 2.82 17.77 -15.97
C SER A 389 2.67 19.26 -16.24
N GLU A 390 2.79 20.09 -15.20
CA GLU A 390 2.75 21.54 -15.30
C GLU A 390 3.97 22.13 -14.57
N PHE A 391 4.61 23.15 -15.16
CA PHE A 391 5.72 23.84 -14.51
C PHE A 391 5.22 25.03 -13.69
N LEU A 392 5.33 24.92 -12.37
CA LEU A 392 4.79 25.87 -11.41
C LEU A 392 5.93 26.73 -10.83
N LYS A 393 5.72 28.04 -10.82
CA LYS A 393 6.65 29.06 -10.33
C LYS A 393 6.28 29.58 -8.94
N THR A 394 5.02 29.47 -8.52
CA THR A 394 4.55 30.04 -7.25
C THR A 394 3.91 29.00 -6.32
N LYS A 395 3.93 29.30 -5.01
CA LYS A 395 3.19 28.53 -4.00
C LYS A 395 1.71 28.40 -4.35
N ASN A 396 1.09 29.50 -4.79
CA ASN A 396 -0.34 29.59 -5.02
C ASN A 396 -0.77 28.75 -6.23
N GLU A 397 0.05 28.68 -7.29
CA GLU A 397 -0.14 27.73 -8.38
C GLU A 397 -0.14 26.28 -7.89
N LEU A 398 0.83 25.89 -7.04
CA LEU A 398 0.90 24.53 -6.49
C LEU A 398 -0.27 24.20 -5.54
N ALA A 399 -0.73 25.17 -4.75
CA ALA A 399 -1.93 25.00 -3.94
C ALA A 399 -3.18 24.81 -4.82
N LEU A 400 -3.41 25.67 -5.81
CA LEU A 400 -4.54 25.55 -6.74
C LEU A 400 -4.51 24.22 -7.53
N MET A 401 -3.33 23.80 -7.99
CA MET A 401 -3.15 22.55 -8.73
C MET A 401 -3.37 21.33 -7.83
N THR A 402 -2.84 21.34 -6.60
CA THR A 402 -3.10 20.29 -5.60
C THR A 402 -4.58 20.24 -5.20
N ALA A 403 -5.24 21.39 -5.03
CA ALA A 403 -6.67 21.46 -4.72
C ALA A 403 -7.53 20.84 -5.82
N LYS A 404 -7.28 21.19 -7.09
CA LYS A 404 -7.99 20.60 -8.26
C LYS A 404 -7.84 19.07 -8.31
N VAL A 405 -6.61 18.58 -8.13
CA VAL A 405 -6.30 17.14 -8.14
C VAL A 405 -7.02 16.41 -7.01
N LEU A 406 -7.02 16.98 -5.79
CA LEU A 406 -7.73 16.40 -4.64
C LEU A 406 -9.26 16.47 -4.80
N GLN A 407 -9.81 17.54 -5.37
CA GLN A 407 -11.25 17.67 -5.69
C GLN A 407 -11.70 16.67 -6.77
N ALA A 408 -10.81 16.28 -7.68
CA ALA A 408 -11.04 15.21 -8.65
C ALA A 408 -10.89 13.80 -8.05
N ASN A 409 -10.78 13.66 -6.72
CA ASN A 409 -10.56 12.41 -5.99
C ASN A 409 -9.30 11.63 -6.44
N LEU A 410 -8.27 12.35 -6.91
CA LEU A 410 -6.96 11.78 -7.22
C LEU A 410 -6.04 11.83 -5.99
N GLU A 411 -5.04 10.94 -5.92
CA GLU A 411 -4.24 10.68 -4.71
C GLU A 411 -3.39 11.88 -4.23
N GLY A 412 -3.11 12.83 -5.12
CA GLY A 412 -2.27 14.01 -4.88
C GLY A 412 -1.30 14.27 -6.03
N VAL A 413 -0.16 14.89 -5.76
CA VAL A 413 0.82 15.29 -6.80
C VAL A 413 2.25 14.84 -6.48
N VAL A 414 3.05 14.63 -7.53
CA VAL A 414 4.49 14.37 -7.46
C VAL A 414 5.24 15.59 -8.00
N LEU A 415 6.15 16.13 -7.19
CA LEU A 415 6.91 17.33 -7.53
C LEU A 415 8.35 16.96 -7.89
N LYS A 416 8.81 17.43 -9.04
CA LYS A 416 10.13 17.14 -9.62
C LYS A 416 10.88 18.45 -9.86
N SER A 417 12.14 18.52 -9.45
CA SER A 417 12.99 19.68 -9.70
C SER A 417 13.40 19.74 -11.18
N PRO A 418 13.25 20.87 -11.91
CA PRO A 418 13.51 20.95 -13.34
C PRO A 418 14.95 20.56 -13.70
N SER A 419 15.92 20.92 -12.86
CA SER A 419 17.35 20.64 -13.03
C SER A 419 17.80 19.26 -12.50
N SER A 420 16.91 18.47 -11.87
CA SER A 420 17.32 17.21 -11.25
C SER A 420 17.66 16.10 -12.26
N THR A 421 18.83 15.49 -12.10
CA THR A 421 19.20 14.24 -12.75
C THR A 421 18.37 13.08 -12.20
N TYR A 422 18.24 12.00 -12.96
CA TYR A 422 17.65 10.77 -12.46
C TYR A 422 18.64 10.07 -11.52
N GLN A 423 18.21 9.77 -10.30
CA GLN A 423 19.10 9.22 -9.27
C GLN A 423 18.54 7.89 -8.74
N PRO A 424 19.01 6.74 -9.27
CA PRO A 424 18.47 5.43 -8.95
C PRO A 424 18.37 5.15 -7.45
N GLY A 425 17.18 4.78 -6.99
CA GLY A 425 16.86 4.49 -5.59
C GLY A 425 17.02 5.63 -4.58
N LYS A 426 17.41 6.85 -4.97
CA LYS A 426 17.45 8.02 -4.08
C LYS A 426 16.09 8.71 -3.97
N ARG A 427 15.85 9.41 -2.87
CA ARG A 427 14.58 10.08 -2.53
C ARG A 427 14.68 11.60 -2.73
N ASN A 428 14.67 12.07 -3.98
CA ASN A 428 14.80 13.50 -4.27
C ASN A 428 13.52 14.14 -4.83
N TRP A 429 12.58 13.35 -5.37
CA TRP A 429 11.24 13.87 -5.69
C TRP A 429 10.46 14.12 -4.40
N LEU A 430 9.38 14.89 -4.50
CA LEU A 430 8.43 15.10 -3.41
C LEU A 430 7.08 14.51 -3.82
N LYS A 431 6.29 14.07 -2.84
CA LYS A 431 4.89 13.69 -3.02
C LYS A 431 4.04 14.44 -2.00
N VAL A 432 3.01 15.10 -2.49
CA VAL A 432 1.98 15.78 -1.67
C VAL A 432 0.72 14.93 -1.72
N LYS A 433 0.06 14.77 -0.57
CA LYS A 433 -1.17 13.98 -0.40
C LYS A 433 -2.07 14.59 0.65
N LYS A 434 -3.37 14.27 0.56
CA LYS A 434 -4.40 14.54 1.59
C LYS A 434 -3.92 14.16 3.00
N ASP A 435 -3.31 12.98 3.19
CA ASP A 435 -2.88 12.47 4.50
C ASP A 435 -1.61 13.12 5.10
N TYR A 436 -0.87 13.93 4.34
CA TYR A 436 0.36 14.60 4.82
C TYR A 436 0.17 16.08 5.14
N LEU A 437 -0.86 16.70 4.55
CA LEU A 437 -1.16 18.12 4.69
C LEU A 437 -1.61 18.47 6.11
N PHE A 438 -1.14 19.63 6.59
CA PHE A 438 -1.53 20.24 7.87
C PHE A 438 -1.39 19.32 9.11
N GLY A 439 -0.41 18.41 9.08
CA GLY A 439 -0.18 17.44 10.16
C GLY A 439 -1.20 16.31 10.20
N GLY A 440 -1.82 15.97 9.06
CA GLY A 440 -2.85 14.92 8.97
C GLY A 440 -4.27 15.42 9.24
N LYS A 441 -4.49 16.72 9.46
CA LYS A 441 -5.84 17.30 9.66
C LYS A 441 -6.79 17.13 8.48
N MET A 442 -6.24 16.88 7.28
CA MET A 442 -7.02 16.57 6.08
C MET A 442 -7.20 15.07 5.85
N ALA A 443 -6.59 14.19 6.66
CA ALA A 443 -6.70 12.75 6.52
C ALA A 443 -8.07 12.22 6.98
N ASP A 444 -8.46 11.07 6.45
CA ASP A 444 -9.66 10.38 6.92
C ASP A 444 -9.35 9.57 8.18
N THR A 445 -10.12 9.81 9.24
CA THR A 445 -9.91 9.21 10.57
C THR A 445 -11.19 8.59 11.13
N ALA A 446 -11.03 7.57 11.99
CA ALA A 446 -12.11 6.99 12.77
C ALA A 446 -11.60 6.55 14.15
N ASP A 447 -12.38 6.83 15.19
CA ASP A 447 -12.19 6.30 16.55
C ASP A 447 -12.76 4.88 16.61
N LEU A 448 -11.91 3.87 16.72
CA LEU A 448 -12.28 2.45 16.67
C LEU A 448 -11.85 1.70 17.93
N VAL A 449 -12.59 0.64 18.26
CA VAL A 449 -12.33 -0.21 19.44
C VAL A 449 -11.38 -1.34 19.06
N VAL A 450 -10.42 -1.66 19.93
CA VAL A 450 -9.57 -2.86 19.80
C VAL A 450 -10.40 -4.10 20.15
N LEU A 451 -10.64 -4.98 19.16
CA LEU A 451 -11.41 -6.22 19.37
C LEU A 451 -10.52 -7.46 19.65
N GLY A 452 -9.23 -7.36 19.35
CA GLY A 452 -8.24 -8.43 19.53
C GLY A 452 -6.90 -8.08 18.89
N ALA A 453 -5.93 -8.98 19.00
CA ALA A 453 -4.56 -8.74 18.54
C ALA A 453 -3.84 -10.03 18.08
N TRP A 454 -2.86 -9.86 17.18
CA TRP A 454 -1.89 -10.87 16.81
C TRP A 454 -0.52 -10.57 17.41
N TYR A 455 0.25 -11.63 17.64
CA TYR A 455 1.66 -11.52 17.96
C TYR A 455 2.47 -11.00 16.77
N GLY A 456 3.57 -10.31 17.06
CA GLY A 456 4.50 -9.82 16.05
C GLY A 456 5.40 -10.91 15.48
N SER A 457 6.39 -10.49 14.70
CA SER A 457 7.42 -11.39 14.17
C SER A 457 8.80 -10.74 14.21
N GLY A 458 9.86 -11.55 14.19
CA GLY A 458 11.21 -11.11 14.47
C GLY A 458 11.31 -10.48 15.86
N LYS A 459 11.81 -9.26 15.95
CA LYS A 459 11.98 -8.53 17.23
C LYS A 459 10.69 -8.29 18.03
N LYS A 460 9.50 -8.49 17.42
CA LYS A 460 8.19 -8.38 18.09
C LYS A 460 7.51 -9.74 18.32
N GLY A 461 8.22 -10.86 18.21
CA GLY A 461 7.73 -12.16 18.68
C GLY A 461 7.35 -12.09 20.16
N GLY A 462 6.29 -12.79 20.57
CA GLY A 462 5.76 -12.78 21.94
C GLY A 462 5.03 -11.50 22.33
N VAL A 463 5.17 -10.41 21.56
CA VAL A 463 4.52 -9.11 21.83
C VAL A 463 3.33 -8.90 20.90
N LEU A 464 2.18 -8.56 21.48
CA LEU A 464 0.99 -8.12 20.72
C LEU A 464 1.32 -6.79 20.04
N SER A 465 1.36 -6.80 18.70
CA SER A 465 1.83 -5.65 17.91
C SER A 465 1.03 -5.39 16.64
N ILE A 466 -0.01 -6.19 16.40
CA ILE A 466 -0.95 -6.02 15.30
C ILE A 466 -2.36 -6.16 15.85
N PHE A 467 -3.23 -5.20 15.58
CA PHE A 467 -4.50 -5.04 16.28
C PHE A 467 -5.68 -5.12 15.30
N LEU A 468 -6.75 -5.81 15.71
CA LEU A 468 -8.02 -5.88 15.00
C LEU A 468 -8.92 -4.76 15.50
N MET A 469 -9.15 -3.76 14.66
CA MET A 469 -9.98 -2.61 14.97
C MET A 469 -11.41 -2.81 14.47
N GLY A 470 -12.40 -2.36 15.24
CA GLY A 470 -13.80 -2.49 14.88
C GLY A 470 -14.72 -1.42 15.48
N CYS A 471 -15.98 -1.48 15.06
CA CYS A 471 -17.07 -0.61 15.49
C CYS A 471 -18.23 -1.45 16.00
N TYR A 472 -19.10 -0.86 16.81
CA TYR A 472 -20.37 -1.48 17.19
C TYR A 472 -21.42 -1.25 16.09
N ASP A 473 -22.24 -2.26 15.79
CA ASP A 473 -23.49 -2.05 15.05
C ASP A 473 -24.67 -2.14 16.01
N THR A 474 -25.32 -1.01 16.24
CA THR A 474 -26.50 -0.87 17.09
C THR A 474 -27.71 -1.63 16.55
N ARG A 475 -27.76 -1.92 15.25
CA ARG A 475 -28.85 -2.65 14.57
C ARG A 475 -28.73 -4.16 14.81
N ASP A 476 -27.55 -4.72 14.57
CA ASP A 476 -27.27 -6.17 14.75
C ASP A 476 -26.90 -6.52 16.21
N ARG A 477 -26.64 -5.51 17.06
CA ARG A 477 -26.06 -5.61 18.41
C ARG A 477 -24.78 -6.44 18.45
N LEU A 478 -23.91 -6.24 17.46
CA LEU A 478 -22.68 -6.99 17.26
C LEU A 478 -21.51 -6.05 16.97
N TRP A 479 -20.34 -6.41 17.49
CA TRP A 479 -19.08 -5.81 17.10
C TRP A 479 -18.69 -6.30 15.71
N LYS A 480 -18.30 -5.37 14.83
CA LYS A 480 -17.92 -5.63 13.44
C LYS A 480 -16.50 -5.13 13.17
N THR A 481 -15.78 -5.87 12.35
CA THR A 481 -14.38 -5.57 12.02
C THR A 481 -14.31 -4.52 10.92
N VAL A 482 -13.35 -3.59 11.06
CA VAL A 482 -13.12 -2.48 10.11
C VAL A 482 -11.73 -2.58 9.49
N THR A 483 -10.68 -2.79 10.29
CA THR A 483 -9.31 -2.85 9.75
C THR A 483 -8.33 -3.60 10.65
N LYS A 484 -7.17 -3.98 10.10
CA LYS A 484 -6.02 -4.57 10.81
C LYS A 484 -4.88 -3.56 10.78
N VAL A 485 -4.42 -3.10 11.94
CA VAL A 485 -3.40 -2.03 12.08
C VAL A 485 -2.14 -2.53 12.78
N HIS A 486 -0.98 -2.14 12.29
CA HIS A 486 0.34 -2.61 12.76
C HIS A 486 1.40 -1.49 12.85
N SER A 487 0.97 -0.23 12.79
CA SER A 487 1.87 0.93 12.75
C SER A 487 1.24 2.14 13.43
N GLY A 488 2.08 3.04 13.95
CA GLY A 488 1.66 4.25 14.68
C GLY A 488 2.21 4.34 16.11
N LEU A 489 2.60 3.21 16.69
CA LEU A 489 3.21 3.12 18.01
C LEU A 489 4.74 3.02 17.90
N ASP A 490 5.45 3.63 18.84
CA ASP A 490 6.84 3.25 19.15
C ASP A 490 6.88 1.95 19.97
N ASP A 491 8.10 1.43 20.20
CA ASP A 491 8.27 0.13 20.83
C ASP A 491 7.88 0.17 22.32
N ALA A 492 8.25 1.21 23.07
CA ALA A 492 7.92 1.35 24.49
C ALA A 492 6.40 1.42 24.74
N THR A 493 5.68 2.25 23.97
CA THR A 493 4.21 2.35 24.04
C THR A 493 3.54 1.03 23.66
N ASN A 494 4.12 0.26 22.73
CA ASN A 494 3.59 -1.03 22.33
C ASN A 494 3.73 -2.08 23.44
N ASP A 495 4.80 -2.03 24.23
CA ASP A 495 5.03 -2.96 25.35
C ASP A 495 4.06 -2.66 26.52
N GLU A 496 3.80 -1.39 26.84
CA GLU A 496 2.75 -1.00 27.80
C GLU A 496 1.34 -1.46 27.35
N ILE A 497 1.06 -1.33 26.05
CA ILE A 497 -0.18 -1.81 25.43
C ILE A 497 -0.27 -3.34 25.48
N HIS A 498 0.82 -4.07 25.27
CA HIS A 498 0.85 -5.53 25.38
C HIS A 498 0.45 -5.98 26.79
N GLU A 499 1.11 -5.46 27.83
CA GLU A 499 0.80 -5.76 29.24
C GLU A 499 -0.64 -5.42 29.64
N THR A 500 -1.20 -4.37 29.06
CA THR A 500 -2.59 -3.95 29.29
C THR A 500 -3.57 -4.88 28.59
N LEU A 501 -3.32 -5.19 27.31
CA LEU A 501 -4.21 -6.03 26.50
C LEU A 501 -4.20 -7.49 26.95
N MET A 502 -3.06 -8.06 27.35
CA MET A 502 -2.98 -9.44 27.86
C MET A 502 -3.94 -9.70 29.04
N LYS A 503 -4.22 -8.68 29.86
CA LYS A 503 -5.20 -8.76 30.96
C LYS A 503 -6.65 -8.73 30.44
N LEU A 504 -6.92 -7.93 29.40
CA LEU A 504 -8.24 -7.72 28.81
C LEU A 504 -8.63 -8.73 27.72
N THR A 505 -7.67 -9.48 27.17
CA THR A 505 -7.88 -10.46 26.10
C THR A 505 -7.71 -11.91 26.56
N GLU A 506 -8.27 -12.84 25.80
CA GLU A 506 -8.13 -14.30 25.96
C GLU A 506 -7.79 -14.97 24.61
N ARG A 507 -7.28 -16.20 24.66
CA ARG A 507 -6.92 -16.98 23.46
C ARG A 507 -8.13 -17.18 22.57
N ALA A 508 -8.00 -16.84 21.28
CA ALA A 508 -9.06 -17.08 20.32
C ALA A 508 -9.00 -18.51 19.75
N ASP A 509 -10.15 -19.10 19.49
CA ASP A 509 -10.30 -20.30 18.66
C ASP A 509 -10.92 -19.91 17.31
N ALA A 510 -10.22 -20.20 16.22
CA ALA A 510 -10.66 -19.92 14.85
C ALA A 510 -11.95 -20.68 14.45
N ASN A 511 -12.36 -21.70 15.21
CA ASN A 511 -13.59 -22.45 15.02
C ASN A 511 -14.75 -21.95 15.92
N LYS A 512 -14.46 -21.14 16.95
CA LYS A 512 -15.43 -20.72 17.98
C LYS A 512 -15.42 -19.20 18.17
N ILE A 513 -15.99 -18.48 17.20
CA ILE A 513 -16.13 -17.01 17.26
C ILE A 513 -17.08 -16.63 18.41
N PRO A 514 -16.71 -15.71 19.33
CA PRO A 514 -17.60 -15.26 20.41
C PRO A 514 -18.93 -14.69 19.89
N ASN A 515 -20.01 -14.82 20.68
CA ASN A 515 -21.36 -14.41 20.27
C ASN A 515 -21.54 -12.89 20.10
N TRP A 516 -20.63 -12.08 20.65
CA TRP A 516 -20.61 -10.61 20.50
C TRP A 516 -19.94 -10.13 19.21
N LEU A 517 -19.24 -11.02 18.47
CA LEU A 517 -18.42 -10.68 17.32
C LEU A 517 -18.98 -11.22 15.99
N HIS A 518 -19.00 -10.36 14.96
CA HIS A 518 -19.11 -10.77 13.56
C HIS A 518 -17.75 -10.57 12.87
N CYS A 519 -17.01 -11.65 12.65
CA CYS A 519 -15.70 -11.66 11.98
C CYS A 519 -15.63 -12.81 10.96
N LYS A 520 -14.87 -12.64 9.86
CA LYS A 520 -14.55 -13.74 8.94
C LYS A 520 -13.41 -14.59 9.52
N LYS A 521 -13.46 -15.92 9.33
CA LYS A 521 -12.47 -16.87 9.89
C LYS A 521 -11.00 -16.50 9.63
N ALA A 522 -10.69 -15.93 8.45
CA ALA A 522 -9.34 -15.50 8.08
C ALA A 522 -8.83 -14.23 8.82
N LEU A 523 -9.70 -13.53 9.54
CA LEU A 523 -9.39 -12.33 10.33
C LEU A 523 -9.51 -12.57 11.84
N ILE A 524 -9.67 -13.81 12.29
CA ILE A 524 -9.65 -14.11 13.72
C ILE A 524 -8.20 -13.88 14.23
N PRO A 525 -8.03 -13.06 15.27
CA PRO A 525 -6.73 -12.77 15.87
C PRO A 525 -6.25 -13.90 16.78
N ASP A 526 -5.01 -13.85 17.26
CA ASP A 526 -4.46 -14.85 18.18
C ASP A 526 -5.13 -14.73 19.57
N VAL A 527 -5.44 -13.49 19.97
CA VAL A 527 -6.23 -13.17 21.16
C VAL A 527 -7.40 -12.23 20.85
N LEU A 528 -8.54 -12.44 21.52
CA LEU A 528 -9.77 -11.64 21.41
C LEU A 528 -10.12 -10.99 22.75
N ALA A 529 -10.88 -9.89 22.72
CA ALA A 529 -11.37 -9.21 23.92
C ALA A 529 -12.26 -10.13 24.80
N LYS A 530 -12.02 -10.19 26.11
CA LYS A 530 -12.93 -10.83 27.08
C LYS A 530 -14.24 -10.05 27.23
N THR A 531 -14.17 -8.73 27.17
CA THR A 531 -15.31 -7.82 27.28
C THR A 531 -15.04 -6.61 26.38
N PRO A 532 -15.58 -6.56 25.16
CA PRO A 532 -15.25 -5.51 24.18
C PRO A 532 -15.64 -4.10 24.68
N GLU A 533 -16.62 -3.97 25.58
CA GLU A 533 -17.03 -2.71 26.20
C GLU A 533 -15.96 -2.10 27.12
N LYS A 534 -14.97 -2.89 27.56
CA LYS A 534 -13.82 -2.47 28.39
C LYS A 534 -12.54 -2.26 27.57
N MET A 535 -12.58 -2.50 26.26
CA MET A 535 -11.40 -2.37 25.41
C MET A 535 -11.12 -0.90 25.07
N PRO A 536 -9.84 -0.53 24.86
CA PRO A 536 -9.48 0.84 24.53
C PRO A 536 -9.98 1.26 23.15
N VAL A 537 -10.27 2.56 23.02
CA VAL A 537 -10.58 3.23 21.77
C VAL A 537 -9.31 3.90 21.24
N TRP A 538 -8.99 3.71 19.97
CA TRP A 538 -7.87 4.37 19.30
C TRP A 538 -8.34 5.08 18.03
N GLU A 539 -7.78 6.26 17.79
CA GLU A 539 -7.94 6.97 16.54
C GLU A 539 -7.07 6.30 15.47
N ILE A 540 -7.72 5.81 14.42
CA ILE A 540 -7.08 5.21 13.26
C ILE A 540 -7.20 6.17 12.08
N THR A 541 -6.05 6.58 11.56
CA THR A 541 -5.95 7.42 10.36
C THR A 541 -5.59 6.55 9.14
N GLY A 542 -6.21 6.84 8.00
CA GLY A 542 -5.88 6.22 6.71
C GLY A 542 -5.61 7.24 5.60
N ALA A 543 -5.24 6.73 4.43
CA ALA A 543 -5.22 7.53 3.21
C ALA A 543 -6.64 7.80 2.69
N GLU A 544 -7.54 6.82 2.84
CA GLU A 544 -8.95 6.85 2.43
C GLU A 544 -9.72 5.71 3.13
N PHE A 545 -11.05 5.81 3.15
CA PHE A 545 -11.93 4.69 3.40
C PHE A 545 -12.24 3.91 2.11
N THR A 546 -12.26 2.59 2.19
CA THR A 546 -12.37 1.65 1.06
C THR A 546 -13.45 0.61 1.30
N GLN A 547 -13.89 -0.07 0.24
CA GLN A 547 -14.76 -1.23 0.33
C GLN A 547 -13.94 -2.52 0.20
N SER A 548 -14.17 -3.45 1.13
CA SER A 548 -13.41 -4.68 1.32
C SER A 548 -14.32 -5.78 1.83
N GLU A 549 -14.45 -6.85 1.05
CA GLU A 549 -15.18 -8.05 1.47
C GLU A 549 -14.57 -8.73 2.70
N ALA A 550 -13.30 -8.45 3.06
CA ALA A 550 -12.67 -9.08 4.21
C ALA A 550 -13.32 -8.64 5.54
N HIS A 551 -13.78 -7.39 5.60
CA HIS A 551 -14.28 -6.74 6.81
C HIS A 551 -15.81 -6.74 6.88
N THR A 552 -16.36 -6.74 8.09
CA THR A 552 -17.80 -6.99 8.33
C THR A 552 -18.60 -5.72 8.61
N ALA A 553 -17.95 -4.59 8.86
CA ALA A 553 -18.56 -3.28 9.10
C ALA A 553 -19.09 -2.63 7.80
N GLY A 554 -20.15 -3.19 7.22
CA GLY A 554 -20.73 -2.69 5.96
C GLY A 554 -19.77 -2.80 4.77
N GLY A 555 -18.77 -3.69 4.86
CA GLY A 555 -17.64 -3.79 3.93
C GLY A 555 -16.63 -2.64 4.04
N ILE A 556 -16.82 -1.67 4.94
CA ILE A 556 -15.93 -0.51 5.05
C ILE A 556 -14.60 -0.93 5.71
N SER A 557 -13.50 -0.45 5.13
CA SER A 557 -12.15 -0.64 5.64
C SER A 557 -11.29 0.60 5.43
N ILE A 558 -10.16 0.71 6.14
CA ILE A 558 -9.25 1.87 6.08
C ILE A 558 -7.99 1.48 5.31
N ARG A 559 -7.61 2.25 4.29
CA ARG A 559 -6.40 2.00 3.48
C ARG A 559 -5.18 2.64 4.15
N PHE A 560 -4.10 1.85 4.28
CA PHE A 560 -2.86 2.21 5.00
C PHE A 560 -3.12 2.70 6.44
N PRO A 561 -3.84 1.94 7.28
CA PRO A 561 -4.23 2.35 8.62
C PRO A 561 -3.00 2.57 9.52
N ARG A 562 -3.07 3.60 10.35
CA ARG A 562 -2.08 3.92 11.39
C ARG A 562 -2.81 4.32 12.65
N ILE A 563 -2.32 3.89 13.81
CA ILE A 563 -2.74 4.45 15.09
C ILE A 563 -2.15 5.86 15.16
N THR A 564 -2.97 6.89 15.26
CA THR A 564 -2.52 8.28 15.41
C THR A 564 -2.64 8.79 16.83
N ARG A 565 -3.61 8.28 17.59
CA ARG A 565 -3.85 8.69 18.99
C ARG A 565 -4.54 7.60 19.79
N LEU A 566 -4.06 7.35 21.00
CA LEU A 566 -4.73 6.53 22.00
C LEU A 566 -5.80 7.41 22.68
N ARG A 567 -7.09 7.04 22.59
CA ARG A 567 -8.21 7.85 23.10
C ARG A 567 -8.56 7.46 24.53
N SER A 568 -7.71 7.82 25.48
CA SER A 568 -8.00 7.69 26.92
C SER A 568 -9.20 8.55 27.37
N ASP A 569 -9.60 9.52 26.55
CA ASP A 569 -10.78 10.38 26.70
C ASP A 569 -12.09 9.73 26.21
N LYS A 570 -12.07 8.49 25.69
CA LYS A 570 -13.26 7.79 25.17
C LYS A 570 -13.38 6.35 25.66
N CYS A 571 -14.58 5.95 26.04
CA CYS A 571 -14.93 4.54 26.24
C CYS A 571 -15.46 3.89 24.94
N ALA A 572 -15.55 2.56 24.91
CA ALA A 572 -16.00 1.80 23.74
C ALA A 572 -17.40 2.19 23.20
N LYS A 573 -18.25 2.82 24.02
CA LYS A 573 -19.57 3.34 23.61
C LYS A 573 -19.50 4.69 22.87
N GLU A 574 -18.38 5.41 22.96
CA GLU A 574 -18.14 6.73 22.35
C GLU A 574 -17.24 6.65 21.10
N ALA A 575 -16.79 5.44 20.76
CA ALA A 575 -16.18 5.12 19.47
C ALA A 575 -17.19 5.34 18.33
N ASN A 576 -16.70 5.44 17.08
CA ASN A 576 -17.60 5.49 15.93
C ASN A 576 -18.35 4.16 15.80
N ASP A 577 -19.69 4.23 15.74
CA ASP A 577 -20.53 3.09 15.40
C ASP A 577 -20.59 2.89 13.87
N LEU A 578 -21.25 1.82 13.42
CA LEU A 578 -21.35 1.53 11.99
C LEU A 578 -22.11 2.63 11.22
N ALA A 579 -23.14 3.25 11.81
CA ALA A 579 -23.91 4.30 11.13
C ALA A 579 -23.06 5.56 10.91
N HIS A 580 -22.26 5.95 11.90
CA HIS A 580 -21.28 7.04 11.77
C HIS A 580 -20.19 6.69 10.74
N LEU A 581 -19.70 5.44 10.74
CA LEU A 581 -18.70 5.00 9.75
C LEU A 581 -19.25 4.99 8.31
N GLU A 582 -20.52 4.59 8.12
CA GLU A 582 -21.26 4.70 6.85
C GLU A 582 -21.34 6.18 6.37
N GLN A 583 -21.56 7.13 7.30
CA GLN A 583 -21.55 8.57 6.99
C GLN A 583 -20.16 9.10 6.61
N LEU A 584 -19.11 8.72 7.35
CA LEU A 584 -17.72 9.12 7.05
C LEU A 584 -17.27 8.59 5.68
N TYR A 585 -17.64 7.36 5.33
CA TYR A 585 -17.39 6.77 4.02
C TYR A 585 -18.05 7.57 2.88
N ALA A 586 -19.30 7.98 3.06
CA ALA A 586 -20.01 8.80 2.07
C ALA A 586 -19.44 10.22 1.97
N ALA A 587 -19.08 10.84 3.10
CA ALA A 587 -18.51 12.18 3.13
C ALA A 587 -17.11 12.26 2.49
N SER A 588 -16.24 11.27 2.76
CA SER A 588 -14.87 11.19 2.25
C SER A 588 -14.79 11.27 0.71
N LYS A 589 -15.77 10.70 -0.01
CA LYS A 589 -15.86 10.74 -1.49
C LYS A 589 -16.35 12.06 -2.07
N ASN A 590 -17.16 12.81 -1.32
CA ASN A 590 -17.94 13.93 -1.87
C ASN A 590 -17.42 15.30 -1.39
N ASN A 591 -16.81 15.36 -0.20
CA ASN A 591 -16.49 16.61 0.50
C ASN A 591 -15.01 16.70 0.86
N VAL A 592 -14.13 16.75 -0.15
CA VAL A 592 -12.71 17.04 0.08
C VAL A 592 -12.53 18.53 0.38
N ASN A 593 -12.51 18.89 1.67
CA ASN A 593 -12.27 20.27 2.09
C ASN A 593 -10.83 20.69 1.75
N VAL A 594 -10.70 21.55 0.74
CA VAL A 594 -9.43 22.18 0.32
C VAL A 594 -9.27 23.60 0.86
N ASP A 595 -10.20 24.09 1.70
CA ASP A 595 -10.22 25.47 2.18
C ASP A 595 -8.97 25.78 3.00
N LEU A 596 -8.48 24.83 3.80
CA LEU A 596 -7.21 24.95 4.53
C LEU A 596 -6.00 25.13 3.61
N LEU A 597 -6.06 24.55 2.41
CA LEU A 597 -5.00 24.68 1.39
C LEU A 597 -5.05 26.04 0.70
N LEU A 598 -6.25 26.57 0.44
CA LEU A 598 -6.45 27.83 -0.27
C LEU A 598 -6.40 29.05 0.65
N ALA A 599 -6.87 28.95 1.89
CA ALA A 599 -6.84 30.04 2.87
C ALA A 599 -5.40 30.44 3.25
N ASN A 600 -4.50 29.46 3.33
CA ASN A 600 -3.07 29.72 3.57
C ASN A 600 -2.38 30.45 2.40
N CYS A 601 -2.95 30.47 1.20
CA CYS A 601 -2.44 31.23 0.06
C CYS A 601 -2.89 32.70 0.06
N ASN A 602 -4.10 32.96 0.58
CA ASN A 602 -4.66 34.32 0.62
C ASN A 602 -4.08 35.17 1.77
N ALA A 603 -3.35 34.56 2.70
CA ALA A 603 -2.65 35.29 3.78
C ALA A 603 -1.32 35.93 3.32
N ASP A 604 -0.77 35.51 2.18
CA ASP A 604 0.51 36.01 1.64
C ASP A 604 0.31 37.08 0.52
N ASN A 605 -0.92 37.32 0.04
CA ASN A 605 -1.23 38.17 -1.14
C ASN A 605 -2.42 39.13 -0.90
N ASP A 606 -2.19 40.33 -0.37
CA ASP A 606 -3.21 41.41 -0.36
C ASP A 606 -3.20 42.29 -1.64
N ASP A 607 -2.18 42.18 -2.51
CA ASP A 607 -1.96 43.11 -3.63
C ASP A 607 -2.49 42.67 -5.02
N ASP A 608 -2.91 41.40 -5.22
CA ASP A 608 -3.18 40.83 -6.56
C ASP A 608 -4.62 40.27 -6.75
N ALA A 609 -5.58 40.76 -5.96
CA ALA A 609 -6.94 40.22 -5.88
C ALA A 609 -7.91 40.58 -7.04
N HIS A 610 -7.43 40.72 -8.28
CA HIS A 610 -8.28 41.06 -9.44
C HIS A 610 -8.03 40.29 -10.76
N ALA A 611 -7.55 39.04 -10.67
CA ALA A 611 -7.53 38.14 -11.84
C ALA A 611 -7.74 36.66 -11.48
N ASN A 612 -9.00 36.22 -11.31
CA ASN A 612 -9.53 34.91 -11.76
C ASN A 612 -10.98 34.69 -11.31
N GLY A 613 -11.89 34.46 -12.27
CA GLY A 613 -13.34 34.39 -12.03
C GLY A 613 -13.85 33.07 -11.45
N LEU A 614 -13.53 32.78 -10.18
CA LEU A 614 -14.17 31.71 -9.41
C LEU A 614 -15.23 32.29 -8.46
N LYS A 615 -16.52 32.11 -8.78
CA LYS A 615 -17.60 32.41 -7.84
C LYS A 615 -17.64 31.32 -6.76
N LEU A 616 -17.05 31.59 -5.59
CA LEU A 616 -17.34 30.81 -4.39
C LEU A 616 -18.72 31.18 -3.85
N GLU A 617 -19.64 30.21 -3.76
CA GLU A 617 -20.79 30.33 -2.87
C GLU A 617 -20.31 30.21 -1.42
N LYS A 618 -20.59 31.24 -0.60
CA LYS A 618 -20.23 31.24 0.82
C LYS A 618 -21.33 30.58 1.65
N THR A 619 -21.03 29.46 2.28
CA THR A 619 -21.90 28.81 3.27
C THR A 619 -22.13 29.74 4.48
N PRO A 620 -23.33 29.78 5.11
CA PRO A 620 -23.64 30.79 6.11
C PRO A 620 -22.78 30.71 7.38
N GLN A 621 -22.16 31.82 7.77
CA GLN A 621 -21.45 31.92 9.04
C GLN A 621 -22.44 32.00 10.22
N LYS A 622 -22.24 31.14 11.22
CA LYS A 622 -23.01 31.11 12.46
C LYS A 622 -22.71 32.38 13.27
N ARG A 623 -23.75 33.12 13.66
CA ARG A 623 -23.62 34.34 14.48
C ARG A 623 -22.89 34.02 15.80
N LYS A 624 -21.98 34.91 16.22
CA LYS A 624 -21.43 34.95 17.57
C LYS A 624 -22.07 36.11 18.31
N ASP A 625 -22.70 35.82 19.44
CA ASP A 625 -23.22 36.83 20.35
C ASP A 625 -22.08 37.50 21.13
N ALA A 626 -22.31 38.74 21.58
CA ALA A 626 -21.31 39.58 22.24
C ALA A 626 -21.59 39.75 23.75
N LYS A 627 -20.50 39.82 24.53
CA LYS A 627 -20.28 40.46 25.86
C LYS A 627 -18.81 40.19 26.25
N GLU A 628 -17.95 41.20 26.44
CA GLU A 628 -17.76 42.05 27.64
C GLU A 628 -17.33 41.26 28.91
N ALA A 629 -16.32 41.65 29.70
CA ALA A 629 -15.35 42.76 29.62
C ALA A 629 -14.14 42.56 30.59
N ALA A 630 -13.14 43.47 30.52
CA ALA A 630 -12.02 43.70 31.47
C ALA A 630 -10.90 42.61 31.54
N SER A 631 -9.64 42.90 31.93
CA SER A 631 -9.06 44.10 32.56
C SER A 631 -7.60 44.43 32.14
N SER A 632 -7.17 45.64 32.49
CA SER A 632 -5.91 46.35 32.25
C SER A 632 -4.56 45.68 32.56
N SER A 633 -3.50 46.11 31.85
CA SER A 633 -2.35 46.83 32.48
C SER A 633 -1.43 47.58 31.47
N LYS A 634 -0.88 48.72 31.91
CA LYS A 634 0.18 49.53 31.25
C LYS A 634 1.56 48.89 31.60
N LYS A 635 2.75 49.26 31.06
CA LYS A 635 3.29 50.53 30.53
C LYS A 635 4.71 50.26 29.97
N GLY A 636 5.21 50.99 28.96
CA GLY A 636 6.64 50.96 28.59
C GLY A 636 6.97 51.70 27.29
N LYS A 637 7.67 52.83 27.35
CA LYS A 637 7.91 53.77 26.21
C LYS A 637 9.40 54.13 26.10
N ARG A 638 9.91 54.27 24.86
CA ARG A 638 10.99 55.19 24.38
C ARG A 638 11.10 54.97 22.85
N SER A 639 10.72 55.90 21.94
CA SER A 639 11.32 57.20 21.55
C SER A 639 12.75 57.05 20.99
N LYS A 640 13.20 57.63 19.86
CA LYS A 640 12.83 58.78 18.98
C LYS A 640 13.34 58.43 17.53
N SER A 641 13.17 59.17 16.41
CA SER A 641 12.42 60.38 15.97
C SER A 641 12.53 60.53 14.42
N GLY A 642 11.65 61.35 13.80
CA GLY A 642 11.75 62.17 12.55
C GLY A 642 12.67 61.76 11.39
N GLY A 643 12.26 61.81 10.12
CA GLY A 643 11.37 62.78 9.44
C GLY A 643 12.24 63.91 8.85
N SER A 644 12.34 64.12 7.53
CA SER A 644 11.33 64.65 6.58
C SER A 644 11.82 64.39 5.12
N ASP A 645 10.96 64.04 4.15
CA ASP A 645 10.28 64.91 3.13
C ASP A 645 11.25 65.38 2.00
N ASP A 646 10.92 65.52 0.70
CA ASP A 646 9.63 65.47 -0.01
C ASP A 646 9.80 65.20 -1.55
N GLU A 647 8.69 64.86 -2.23
CA GLU A 647 8.19 65.23 -3.59
C GLU A 647 9.14 65.56 -4.80
N GLN A 648 8.79 65.42 -6.10
CA GLN A 648 7.61 64.91 -6.87
C GLN A 648 8.00 64.70 -8.37
N ALA A 649 7.03 64.28 -9.20
CA ALA A 649 6.85 64.59 -10.64
C ALA A 649 7.36 63.62 -11.75
N THR A 650 6.39 63.23 -12.60
CA THR A 650 6.54 62.67 -13.97
C THR A 650 6.19 63.78 -14.99
N PRO A 651 6.48 63.69 -16.33
CA PRO A 651 5.52 63.04 -17.26
C PRO A 651 6.00 62.55 -18.67
N SER A 652 5.58 61.34 -19.05
CA SER A 652 4.91 60.98 -20.36
C SER A 652 5.57 61.05 -21.78
N LYS A 653 5.06 60.17 -22.66
CA LYS A 653 5.12 60.10 -24.16
C LYS A 653 6.46 59.63 -24.78
N GLY A 654 6.52 58.88 -25.89
CA GLY A 654 5.47 58.41 -26.83
C GLY A 654 6.01 57.35 -27.84
N PRO A 655 5.19 56.87 -28.82
CA PRO A 655 5.25 55.46 -29.28
C PRO A 655 5.64 55.22 -30.75
N ARG A 656 5.80 53.95 -31.17
CA ARG A 656 5.67 53.53 -32.59
C ARG A 656 5.03 52.14 -32.81
N LYS A 657 4.16 52.12 -33.83
CA LYS A 657 3.37 51.06 -34.49
C LYS A 657 4.25 50.03 -35.25
N MET A 658 3.80 48.95 -35.92
CA MET A 658 2.62 48.02 -35.99
C MET A 658 2.97 46.99 -37.09
N ALA A 659 2.51 45.73 -37.03
CA ALA A 659 2.08 44.95 -38.21
C ALA A 659 1.44 43.60 -37.81
N LYS A 660 0.41 43.18 -38.55
CA LYS A 660 -0.28 41.87 -38.45
C LYS A 660 0.27 40.90 -39.51
N MET A 661 0.26 39.59 -39.23
CA MET A 661 -0.21 38.56 -40.16
C MET A 661 -0.72 37.34 -39.39
N GLU A 662 -1.70 36.65 -39.96
CA GLU A 662 -2.50 35.56 -39.34
C GLU A 662 -2.41 34.29 -40.24
N PRO A 663 -3.03 33.12 -39.92
CA PRO A 663 -2.25 31.90 -39.71
C PRO A 663 -2.58 30.74 -40.69
N SER A 664 -1.78 29.66 -40.63
CA SER A 664 -2.14 28.36 -41.20
C SER A 664 -2.03 27.21 -40.19
N THR A 665 -3.21 26.80 -39.69
CA THR A 665 -3.61 25.42 -39.34
C THR A 665 -2.55 24.46 -38.77
N ALA A 666 -2.58 24.24 -37.45
CA ALA A 666 -2.05 23.04 -36.81
C ALA A 666 -3.10 22.44 -35.85
N ALA A 667 -3.18 21.11 -35.80
CA ALA A 667 -4.26 20.38 -35.13
C ALA A 667 -4.32 20.60 -33.60
N SER A 668 -5.54 20.44 -33.05
CA SER A 668 -5.85 20.70 -31.64
C SER A 668 -5.05 19.82 -30.67
N LYS A 669 -4.16 20.45 -29.89
CA LYS A 669 -3.63 19.85 -28.66
C LYS A 669 -4.67 19.97 -27.56
N GLY A 670 -5.09 18.84 -26.98
CA GLY A 670 -5.96 18.82 -25.81
C GLY A 670 -5.27 19.46 -24.61
N ASN A 671 -5.93 20.44 -23.99
CA ASN A 671 -5.46 21.11 -22.78
C ASN A 671 -5.84 20.31 -21.52
N LEU A 672 -5.28 20.72 -20.38
CA LEU A 672 -5.55 20.31 -18.99
C LEU A 672 -7.03 20.10 -18.60
N MET A 673 -7.99 20.48 -19.45
CA MET A 673 -9.43 20.56 -19.14
C MET A 673 -10.25 19.32 -19.51
N ASP A 674 -9.69 18.30 -20.16
CA ASP A 674 -10.48 17.14 -20.61
C ASP A 674 -10.79 16.12 -19.50
N PHE A 675 -9.97 16.02 -18.45
CA PHE A 675 -10.23 15.17 -17.28
C PHE A 675 -11.18 15.78 -16.24
N PHE A 676 -11.27 17.12 -16.17
CA PHE A 676 -12.07 17.83 -15.13
C PHE A 676 -13.50 18.17 -15.56
N LYS A 677 -14.04 17.56 -16.63
CA LYS A 677 -15.40 17.82 -17.12
C LYS A 677 -16.42 16.89 -16.43
N PRO A 678 -17.24 17.37 -15.47
CA PRO A 678 -18.34 16.56 -14.94
C PRO A 678 -19.40 16.37 -16.04
N LYS A 679 -19.72 15.12 -16.38
CA LYS A 679 -20.86 14.78 -17.24
C LYS A 679 -21.93 14.05 -16.43
N LYS A 680 -23.14 14.63 -16.43
CA LYS A 680 -24.35 13.99 -15.90
C LYS A 680 -24.65 12.74 -16.72
N THR A 681 -24.70 11.58 -16.08
CA THR A 681 -25.22 10.34 -16.67
C THR A 681 -26.60 10.05 -16.10
N THR A 682 -27.63 10.25 -16.92
CA THR A 682 -28.93 9.60 -16.78
C THR A 682 -29.13 8.77 -18.05
N ALA A 683 -29.04 7.46 -17.92
CA ALA A 683 -29.30 6.51 -19.01
C ALA A 683 -30.25 5.43 -18.48
N ALA A 684 -31.45 5.37 -19.04
CA ALA A 684 -32.42 4.32 -18.76
C ALA A 684 -31.98 3.04 -19.48
N VAL A 685 -32.04 1.90 -18.78
CA VAL A 685 -31.75 0.59 -19.36
C VAL A 685 -32.95 0.11 -20.16
N LYS A 686 -32.75 -0.25 -21.43
CA LYS A 686 -33.65 -1.11 -22.19
C LYS A 686 -33.21 -2.56 -21.97
N GLU A 687 -34.13 -3.43 -21.56
CA GLU A 687 -33.94 -4.88 -21.59
C GLU A 687 -34.59 -5.45 -22.85
N GLU A 688 -33.89 -6.37 -23.53
CA GLU A 688 -34.41 -7.10 -24.69
C GLU A 688 -35.02 -8.45 -24.28
N ASN A 689 -36.16 -8.78 -24.88
CA ASN A 689 -36.92 -9.99 -24.57
C ASN A 689 -36.22 -11.26 -25.07
N LYS A 690 -36.23 -12.31 -24.24
CA LYS A 690 -36.25 -13.72 -24.68
C LYS A 690 -37.36 -14.46 -23.94
N THR A 691 -38.22 -15.10 -24.70
CA THR A 691 -39.39 -15.87 -24.23
C THR A 691 -39.01 -17.28 -23.74
N PRO A 692 -39.81 -17.80 -22.81
CA PRO A 692 -40.14 -19.23 -22.79
C PRO A 692 -41.66 -19.47 -22.81
N GLU A 693 -42.09 -20.38 -23.68
CA GLU A 693 -43.33 -21.17 -23.56
C GLU A 693 -43.18 -22.11 -22.32
N ASP A 694 -44.19 -22.53 -21.54
CA ASP A 694 -45.64 -22.51 -21.72
C ASP A 694 -46.41 -22.31 -20.38
N VAL A 695 -47.51 -21.55 -20.48
CA VAL A 695 -48.78 -21.59 -19.72
C VAL A 695 -48.86 -22.27 -18.32
N LYS A 696 -49.18 -21.47 -17.29
CA LYS A 696 -50.40 -21.67 -16.45
C LYS A 696 -50.82 -20.47 -15.58
N ALA A 697 -52.03 -19.98 -15.85
CA ALA A 697 -52.94 -19.16 -15.03
C ALA A 697 -52.45 -17.79 -14.47
N GLU A 698 -53.08 -16.71 -14.95
CA GLU A 698 -52.90 -15.34 -14.44
C GLU A 698 -53.53 -15.13 -13.04
N VAL A 699 -52.83 -14.39 -12.18
CA VAL A 699 -53.46 -13.46 -11.22
C VAL A 699 -52.73 -12.12 -11.35
N LYS A 700 -53.40 -11.11 -11.93
CA LYS A 700 -52.80 -9.80 -12.20
C LYS A 700 -52.70 -8.96 -10.91
N GLY A 701 -51.47 -8.65 -10.52
CA GLY A 701 -51.12 -7.62 -9.52
C GLY A 701 -49.80 -6.95 -9.93
N GLU A 702 -49.56 -5.71 -9.48
CA GLU A 702 -48.31 -5.00 -9.77
C GLU A 702 -47.12 -5.65 -9.06
N ASP A 703 -46.26 -6.37 -9.79
CA ASP A 703 -45.04 -6.99 -9.22
C ASP A 703 -44.01 -5.94 -8.79
N SER A 704 -44.07 -5.57 -7.52
CA SER A 704 -43.16 -4.62 -6.89
C SER A 704 -41.89 -5.34 -6.41
N ASN A 705 -40.71 -4.98 -6.92
CA ASN A 705 -39.44 -5.63 -6.57
C ASN A 705 -38.87 -5.26 -5.17
N LEU A 706 -39.75 -4.96 -4.21
CA LEU A 706 -39.43 -4.33 -2.93
C LEU A 706 -38.44 -5.11 -2.06
N PHE A 707 -38.55 -6.43 -2.02
CA PHE A 707 -37.73 -7.33 -1.21
C PHE A 707 -36.68 -8.11 -2.02
N ARG A 708 -36.36 -7.66 -3.25
CA ARG A 708 -35.41 -8.34 -4.14
C ARG A 708 -34.09 -8.68 -3.43
N GLY A 709 -33.77 -9.98 -3.39
CA GLY A 709 -32.55 -10.50 -2.76
C GLY A 709 -32.60 -10.63 -1.23
N GLN A 710 -33.74 -10.35 -0.58
CA GLN A 710 -33.97 -10.72 0.81
C GLN A 710 -34.48 -12.15 0.93
N VAL A 711 -33.96 -12.87 1.93
CA VAL A 711 -34.36 -14.24 2.24
C VAL A 711 -35.05 -14.23 3.61
N ALA A 712 -36.34 -14.54 3.67
CA ALA A 712 -37.12 -14.51 4.89
C ALA A 712 -37.44 -15.89 5.45
N TYR A 713 -37.33 -16.05 6.76
CA TYR A 713 -37.92 -17.13 7.54
C TYR A 713 -39.05 -16.55 8.41
N PHE A 714 -40.25 -17.10 8.34
CA PHE A 714 -41.35 -16.70 9.20
C PHE A 714 -41.39 -17.63 10.41
N ALA A 715 -41.24 -17.08 11.62
CA ALA A 715 -41.37 -17.85 12.85
C ALA A 715 -42.78 -18.43 12.99
N ALA A 716 -42.95 -19.47 13.82
CA ALA A 716 -44.21 -20.20 13.93
C ALA A 716 -45.42 -19.33 14.33
N ASP A 717 -45.18 -18.24 15.08
CA ASP A 717 -46.22 -17.26 15.45
C ASP A 717 -46.58 -16.30 14.30
N ALA A 718 -45.67 -16.10 13.33
CA ALA A 718 -45.79 -15.23 12.17
C ALA A 718 -46.16 -15.96 10.86
N ALA A 719 -46.33 -17.28 10.89
CA ALA A 719 -46.39 -18.14 9.71
C ALA A 719 -47.71 -18.08 8.89
N GLN A 720 -48.47 -16.98 8.97
CA GLN A 720 -49.68 -16.73 8.17
C GLN A 720 -49.34 -16.74 6.66
N SER A 721 -50.20 -17.31 5.82
CA SER A 721 -49.94 -17.40 4.37
C SER A 721 -49.91 -16.01 3.74
N GLU A 722 -50.88 -15.15 4.07
CA GLU A 722 -51.03 -13.82 3.47
C GLU A 722 -49.73 -12.99 3.47
N HIS A 723 -48.97 -13.03 4.57
CA HIS A 723 -47.69 -12.33 4.72
C HIS A 723 -46.53 -12.99 3.95
N LYS A 724 -46.49 -14.33 3.91
CA LYS A 724 -45.54 -15.08 3.08
C LYS A 724 -45.80 -14.79 1.60
N ASP A 725 -47.06 -14.85 1.19
CA ASP A 725 -47.52 -14.63 -0.18
C ASP A 725 -47.32 -13.17 -0.59
N ALA A 726 -47.51 -12.21 0.31
CA ALA A 726 -47.22 -10.79 0.05
C ALA A 726 -45.71 -10.52 -0.08
N PHE A 727 -44.87 -11.14 0.74
CA PHE A 727 -43.41 -11.02 0.65
C PHE A 727 -42.85 -11.60 -0.65
N VAL A 728 -43.34 -12.78 -1.07
CA VAL A 728 -42.95 -13.42 -2.34
C VAL A 728 -43.44 -12.64 -3.56
N ARG A 729 -44.70 -12.20 -3.59
CA ARG A 729 -45.23 -11.30 -4.63
C ARG A 729 -44.44 -9.99 -4.75
N ASN A 730 -43.70 -9.61 -3.71
CA ASN A 730 -42.84 -8.43 -3.70
C ASN A 730 -41.34 -8.75 -3.90
N GLY A 731 -41.02 -9.86 -4.56
CA GLY A 731 -39.65 -10.24 -4.97
C GLY A 731 -38.77 -10.83 -3.86
N GLY A 732 -39.34 -11.15 -2.70
CA GLY A 732 -38.64 -11.80 -1.59
C GLY A 732 -38.59 -13.32 -1.72
N ILE A 733 -37.54 -13.95 -1.16
CA ILE A 733 -37.35 -15.41 -1.19
C ILE A 733 -37.69 -15.98 0.19
N LEU A 734 -38.52 -17.03 0.26
CA LEU A 734 -38.75 -17.76 1.51
C LEU A 734 -37.70 -18.85 1.72
N THR A 735 -37.34 -19.10 2.97
CA THR A 735 -36.53 -20.25 3.36
C THR A 735 -37.13 -20.96 4.56
N GLU A 736 -37.08 -22.29 4.55
CA GLU A 736 -37.39 -23.12 5.73
C GLU A 736 -36.16 -23.28 6.63
N ASN A 737 -34.96 -23.01 6.12
CA ASN A 737 -33.74 -23.04 6.91
C ASN A 737 -33.45 -21.66 7.51
N SER A 738 -33.73 -21.52 8.79
CA SER A 738 -33.48 -20.33 9.62
C SER A 738 -32.05 -19.76 9.52
N LYS A 739 -31.05 -20.58 9.20
CA LYS A 739 -29.63 -20.15 9.05
C LYS A 739 -29.32 -19.52 7.68
N ASN A 740 -30.21 -19.67 6.70
CA ASN A 740 -30.08 -19.03 5.38
C ASN A 740 -30.77 -17.66 5.32
N ALA A 741 -31.66 -17.36 6.27
CA ALA A 741 -32.43 -16.13 6.30
C ALA A 741 -31.58 -14.87 6.51
N THR A 742 -31.92 -13.79 5.79
CA THR A 742 -31.48 -12.42 6.06
C THR A 742 -32.50 -11.66 6.92
N LEU A 743 -33.78 -12.03 6.83
CA LEU A 743 -34.88 -11.49 7.64
C LEU A 743 -35.59 -12.64 8.38
N VAL A 744 -36.00 -12.42 9.63
CA VAL A 744 -36.90 -13.32 10.37
C VAL A 744 -38.09 -12.52 10.87
N PHE A 745 -39.29 -12.91 10.48
CA PHE A 745 -40.52 -12.27 10.92
C PHE A 745 -41.13 -12.97 12.14
N HIS A 746 -41.54 -12.17 13.13
CA HIS A 746 -42.24 -12.56 14.37
C HIS A 746 -43.55 -11.79 14.46
N ASN A 747 -44.60 -12.40 14.98
CA ASN A 747 -45.90 -11.75 15.14
C ASN A 747 -45.97 -11.07 16.51
N THR A 748 -45.45 -11.75 17.52
CA THR A 748 -45.44 -11.26 18.89
C THR A 748 -44.37 -10.19 19.14
N THR A 749 -44.71 -9.21 19.98
CA THR A 749 -43.78 -8.20 20.54
C THR A 749 -43.12 -8.66 21.85
N LYS A 750 -43.14 -9.98 22.12
CA LYS A 750 -42.60 -10.55 23.36
C LYS A 750 -41.10 -10.26 23.52
N ASN A 751 -40.68 -10.03 24.76
CA ASN A 751 -39.26 -9.98 25.10
C ASN A 751 -38.66 -11.37 24.88
N VAL A 752 -37.86 -11.54 23.83
CA VAL A 752 -37.06 -12.75 23.59
C VAL A 752 -35.61 -12.44 23.92
N ASP A 753 -34.89 -13.40 24.51
CA ASP A 753 -33.45 -13.24 24.72
C ASP A 753 -32.70 -13.39 23.39
N LEU A 754 -31.87 -12.40 23.07
CA LEU A 754 -31.02 -12.38 21.89
C LEU A 754 -29.96 -13.51 21.94
N ALA A 755 -29.55 -13.93 23.14
CA ALA A 755 -28.66 -15.06 23.36
C ALA A 755 -29.29 -16.40 22.98
N GLU A 756 -30.60 -16.59 23.21
CA GLU A 756 -31.34 -17.81 22.84
C GLU A 756 -31.61 -17.91 21.33
N LEU A 757 -31.82 -16.78 20.66
CA LEU A 757 -32.04 -16.74 19.21
C LEU A 757 -30.75 -16.95 18.40
N ARG A 758 -29.61 -16.42 18.87
CA ARG A 758 -28.33 -16.41 18.13
C ARG A 758 -27.83 -17.78 17.60
N PRO A 759 -28.04 -18.93 18.26
CA PRO A 759 -27.67 -20.25 17.73
C PRO A 759 -28.57 -20.76 16.58
N LEU A 760 -29.83 -20.28 16.52
CA LEU A 760 -30.86 -20.79 15.62
C LEU A 760 -30.84 -20.13 14.24
N TYR A 761 -30.37 -18.87 14.17
CA TYR A 761 -30.41 -18.04 12.96
C TYR A 761 -29.01 -17.61 12.50
N ARG A 762 -28.92 -17.03 11.29
CA ARG A 762 -27.70 -16.36 10.83
C ARG A 762 -27.36 -15.19 11.76
N ARG A 763 -26.08 -15.02 12.16
CA ARG A 763 -25.68 -13.92 13.09
C ARG A 763 -26.01 -12.51 12.62
N SER A 764 -26.10 -12.29 11.32
CA SER A 764 -26.50 -11.01 10.70
C SER A 764 -27.95 -11.02 10.21
N CYS A 765 -28.79 -11.90 10.76
CA CYS A 765 -30.21 -11.94 10.44
C CYS A 765 -30.94 -10.81 11.17
N ARG A 766 -31.82 -10.12 10.46
CA ARG A 766 -32.67 -9.08 11.05
C ARG A 766 -33.95 -9.74 11.57
N HIS A 767 -34.14 -9.70 12.89
CA HIS A 767 -35.43 -10.07 13.47
C HIS A 767 -36.35 -8.86 13.36
N LEU A 768 -37.57 -9.04 12.84
CA LEU A 768 -38.54 -8.00 12.55
C LEU A 768 -39.94 -8.42 13.00
N ASN A 769 -40.76 -7.46 13.43
CA ASN A 769 -42.18 -7.72 13.62
C ASN A 769 -42.89 -7.71 12.25
N VAL A 770 -43.92 -8.53 12.08
CA VAL A 770 -44.77 -8.57 10.87
C VAL A 770 -45.32 -7.19 10.49
N LYS A 771 -45.62 -6.32 11.47
CA LYS A 771 -46.07 -4.94 11.20
C LYS A 771 -45.09 -4.11 10.35
N TRP A 772 -43.78 -4.38 10.45
CA TRP A 772 -42.79 -3.72 9.58
C TRP A 772 -42.92 -4.13 8.10
N LEU A 773 -43.34 -5.39 7.84
CA LEU A 773 -43.63 -5.89 6.50
C LEU A 773 -44.89 -5.21 5.96
N GLU A 774 -45.96 -5.14 6.76
CA GLU A 774 -47.20 -4.42 6.45
C GLU A 774 -46.93 -2.93 6.11
N GLU A 775 -46.26 -2.20 7.00
CA GLU A 775 -45.90 -0.78 6.82
C GLU A 775 -44.96 -0.55 5.62
N SER A 776 -44.14 -1.54 5.24
CA SER A 776 -43.27 -1.46 4.05
C SER A 776 -44.04 -1.69 2.76
N LEU A 777 -45.01 -2.60 2.78
CA LEU A 777 -45.91 -2.88 1.66
C LEU A 777 -46.85 -1.69 1.41
N GLU A 778 -47.46 -1.13 2.47
CA GLU A 778 -48.34 0.04 2.40
C GLU A 778 -47.60 1.26 1.83
N ALA A 779 -46.39 1.55 2.32
CA ALA A 779 -45.58 2.67 1.83
C ALA A 779 -44.92 2.42 0.46
N LYS A 780 -45.08 1.23 -0.15
CA LYS A 780 -44.34 0.74 -1.33
C LYS A 780 -42.81 0.98 -1.23
N LYS A 781 -42.27 0.96 0.00
CA LYS A 781 -40.88 1.29 0.33
C LYS A 781 -40.47 0.61 1.63
N LEU A 782 -39.26 0.04 1.67
CA LEU A 782 -38.71 -0.58 2.87
C LEU A 782 -38.65 0.45 4.00
N GLN A 783 -39.38 0.19 5.09
CA GLN A 783 -39.31 1.01 6.28
C GLN A 783 -37.90 0.93 6.89
N PRO A 784 -37.43 1.97 7.60
CA PRO A 784 -36.19 1.88 8.37
C PRO A 784 -36.24 0.67 9.30
N TYR A 785 -35.22 -0.20 9.27
CA TYR A 785 -35.16 -1.34 10.18
C TYR A 785 -35.07 -0.82 11.63
N PRO A 786 -36.06 -1.06 12.51
CA PRO A 786 -36.03 -0.53 13.85
C PRO A 786 -34.94 -1.20 14.69
N LEU A 787 -34.21 -0.43 15.51
CA LEU A 787 -33.18 -0.96 16.44
C LEU A 787 -33.73 -1.99 17.45
N TYR A 788 -35.05 -2.02 17.63
CA TYR A 788 -35.76 -2.77 18.67
C TYR A 788 -37.00 -3.47 18.11
N ALA A 789 -36.91 -4.10 16.94
CA ALA A 789 -38.04 -4.78 16.30
C ALA A 789 -38.64 -5.91 17.16
N LEU A 790 -37.82 -6.45 18.07
CA LEU A 790 -38.23 -7.13 19.29
C LEU A 790 -37.68 -6.32 20.47
N VAL A 791 -38.40 -6.28 21.60
CA VAL A 791 -37.89 -5.70 22.85
C VAL A 791 -36.91 -6.68 23.49
N LEU A 792 -35.75 -6.80 22.85
CA LEU A 792 -34.68 -7.70 23.23
C LEU A 792 -34.01 -7.13 24.49
N LYS A 793 -34.12 -7.84 25.62
CA LYS A 793 -33.24 -7.60 26.78
C LYS A 793 -31.77 -7.78 26.34
N ALA A 794 -30.87 -7.06 27.01
CA ALA A 794 -29.45 -7.02 26.70
C ALA A 794 -28.69 -8.23 27.26
#